data_AF-A0A7C3J170-F1
#
_entry.id   AF-A0A7C3J170-F1
#
_cell.length_a   1.000
_cell.length_b   1.000
_cell.length_c   1.000
_cell.angle_alpha   90.00
_cell.angle_beta   90.00
_cell.angle_gamma   90.00
#
_symmetry.space_group_name_H-M   'P 1'
#
loop_
_entity.id
_entity.type
_entity.pdbx_description
1 polymer ?
#
loop_
_entity_poly.entity_id
_entity_poly.type
_entity_poly.pdbx_seq_one_letter_code
_entity_poly.pdbx_strand_id
1 'polypeptide(L)'
;MARWVAWMALACSVAWADTVTLQQGVGGYEGCATRTLWAGKAKPPTPEPSDALCLRGVENQLYLTFELPRALATKKLARARLEVFVPSVRKLRMICEIACRELRGEPASAPAERGQPAGQLDSYSLWEFNGQWFPHKYRFLDVPEGGKWIDFNVTAAARERLKEATPRVGLALQPLALPDKRMPNTAEIDIPSERAADASKRPRLVLDFEPLEKPYLVGMTHCLEKFCDRDTRYRFFGPFNESYEMAMARNEFEGLQVLVYPMNGALEGVTFEWSDLADAQTGAKIPRADIACFRQEVFRLHPNGKIKDWYFHGKNFDVPDPLIPVVGGVSPRRDTRDGDVPPTMKEKTRDGDVPPTNQDLPEHMSTPYWFTIRTRPDTKAGLYTGTITVKPKNAPPRELGLAVKVWDYKIPEVWNFETMGQTIWGNIARAHGKLTPELRRKYLDFLLDHRFSPVEQYADVLSPNLEDIPYCIQRGMSTIYLSGNFRVSERSVEELKKRYDAVQKLGLIDKALVYIGDETKDWAEMRRRSDAIRKACPELMIMIGGSFPRPELEGIIDIFDPQIDVGKGNQVYSVNAQDIQPLIAKAQGRGEKFFWYVAAGPMLPCPNVQMEEPLIASRVLFWLTWKFGVTGFEYYCYNIWTHNFPDKDGRRWPDKPFHPRGWGDTNGDGMLFYPGPDGPFSSVRFENIRDGIEDWESHYVLRDYVEACLRRPSSRPEPLLAKAQALLKVPDEVTKLDFVSWTWEPEVLLKAHRELGDTIEALAKLIPEEEMLKVRAARKQAEAERQRAMLKARAQAAK
;
A
#
# COMPACT_ATOMS: atom_id res chain seq x y z
N MET A 1 -64.35 -13.28 -7.14
CA MET A 1 -64.19 -13.14 -8.61
C MET A 1 -63.04 -12.16 -8.83
N ALA A 2 -61.80 -12.63 -8.87
CA ALA A 2 -61.16 -13.40 -9.95
C ALA A 2 -60.52 -12.47 -11.00
N ARG A 3 -59.21 -12.69 -11.16
CA ARG A 3 -58.29 -12.24 -12.22
C ARG A 3 -57.83 -10.79 -12.12
N TRP A 4 -56.53 -10.65 -11.82
CA TRP A 4 -55.53 -9.76 -12.45
C TRP A 4 -54.31 -9.58 -11.53
N VAL A 5 -53.71 -10.68 -11.04
CA VAL A 5 -52.37 -10.69 -10.41
C VAL A 5 -51.73 -12.04 -10.71
N ALA A 6 -51.21 -12.22 -11.93
CA ALA A 6 -50.37 -13.36 -12.30
C ALA A 6 -49.60 -13.07 -13.60
N TRP A 7 -48.96 -11.90 -13.69
CA TRP A 7 -47.95 -11.58 -14.72
C TRP A 7 -46.89 -10.69 -14.07
N MET A 8 -46.08 -11.28 -13.19
CA MET A 8 -44.88 -10.61 -12.66
C MET A 8 -43.79 -11.61 -12.25
N ALA A 9 -43.65 -12.68 -13.03
CA ALA A 9 -42.54 -13.64 -12.95
C ALA A 9 -41.76 -13.79 -14.28
N LEU A 10 -42.01 -12.90 -15.25
CA LEU A 10 -41.28 -12.81 -16.52
C LEU A 10 -41.19 -11.34 -16.95
N ALA A 11 -40.51 -10.52 -16.14
CA ALA A 11 -40.17 -9.15 -16.50
C ALA A 11 -39.04 -8.63 -15.60
N CYS A 12 -37.88 -9.27 -15.67
CA CYS A 12 -36.57 -8.67 -15.41
C CYS A 12 -35.56 -9.33 -16.38
N SER A 13 -35.90 -9.30 -17.66
CA SER A 13 -34.99 -9.59 -18.77
C SER A 13 -34.85 -8.30 -19.58
N VAL A 14 -34.13 -7.34 -19.02
CA VAL A 14 -33.49 -6.27 -19.79
C VAL A 14 -32.13 -5.98 -19.15
N ALA A 15 -31.21 -6.94 -19.29
CA ALA A 15 -29.74 -6.80 -19.41
C ALA A 15 -29.09 -8.19 -19.60
N TRP A 16 -29.39 -8.78 -20.76
CA TRP A 16 -28.58 -9.66 -21.63
C TRP A 16 -27.31 -10.38 -21.09
N ALA A 17 -27.53 -11.35 -20.20
CA ALA A 17 -26.84 -12.64 -20.15
C ALA A 17 -27.87 -13.70 -19.70
N ASP A 18 -27.79 -14.93 -20.18
CA ASP A 18 -28.67 -16.02 -19.71
C ASP A 18 -28.17 -16.53 -18.34
N THR A 19 -28.15 -15.69 -17.31
CA THR A 19 -27.77 -16.13 -15.96
C THR A 19 -28.85 -17.04 -15.38
N VAL A 20 -28.46 -18.25 -14.99
CA VAL A 20 -29.34 -19.23 -14.33
C VAL A 20 -28.89 -19.42 -12.90
N THR A 21 -29.80 -19.14 -11.96
CA THR A 21 -29.58 -19.36 -10.54
C THR A 21 -30.36 -20.59 -10.09
N LEU A 22 -29.64 -21.63 -9.66
CA LEU A 22 -30.21 -22.86 -9.13
C LEU A 22 -30.18 -22.79 -7.59
N GLN A 23 -31.33 -22.58 -6.97
CA GLN A 23 -31.48 -22.40 -5.53
C GLN A 23 -32.72 -23.14 -5.02
N GLN A 24 -32.55 -23.98 -4.00
CA GLN A 24 -33.61 -24.86 -3.50
C GLN A 24 -34.85 -24.07 -3.05
N GLY A 25 -36.02 -24.42 -3.58
CA GLY A 25 -37.30 -23.81 -3.21
C GLY A 25 -37.52 -22.40 -3.78
N VAL A 26 -36.66 -21.94 -4.67
CA VAL A 26 -36.79 -20.65 -5.37
C VAL A 26 -37.07 -20.95 -6.85
N GLY A 27 -38.07 -20.29 -7.43
CA GLY A 27 -38.39 -20.45 -8.85
C GLY A 27 -38.82 -21.88 -9.26
N GLY A 28 -39.28 -22.70 -8.32
CA GLY A 28 -39.69 -24.09 -8.56
C GLY A 28 -38.54 -25.09 -8.73
N TYR A 29 -37.30 -24.70 -8.41
CA TYR A 29 -36.14 -25.59 -8.47
C TYR A 29 -35.98 -26.39 -7.17
N GLU A 30 -36.05 -27.72 -7.27
CA GLU A 30 -35.91 -28.65 -6.13
C GLU A 30 -34.68 -29.58 -6.24
N GLY A 31 -33.81 -29.34 -7.23
CA GLY A 31 -32.68 -30.22 -7.58
C GLY A 31 -31.42 -30.02 -6.74
N CYS A 32 -31.49 -29.35 -5.59
CA CYS A 32 -30.36 -29.17 -4.69
C CYS A 32 -30.51 -30.03 -3.44
N ALA A 33 -29.53 -30.91 -3.20
CA ALA A 33 -29.44 -31.67 -1.96
C ALA A 33 -28.19 -31.26 -1.19
N THR A 34 -28.37 -31.02 0.10
CA THR A 34 -27.32 -30.55 1.02
C THR A 34 -27.22 -31.46 2.23
N ARG A 35 -26.00 -31.73 2.71
CA ARG A 35 -25.78 -32.49 3.95
C ARG A 35 -24.47 -32.12 4.61
N THR A 36 -24.45 -32.07 5.93
CA THR A 36 -23.20 -31.99 6.71
C THR A 36 -22.69 -33.40 6.98
N LEU A 37 -21.42 -33.67 6.66
CA LEU A 37 -20.73 -34.89 7.03
C LEU A 37 -19.85 -34.62 8.25
N TRP A 38 -20.11 -35.38 9.31
CA TRP A 38 -19.36 -35.34 10.55
C TRP A 38 -18.29 -36.44 10.52
N ALA A 39 -17.02 -36.09 10.70
CA ALA A 39 -15.92 -37.06 10.75
C ALA A 39 -15.08 -36.89 12.03
N GLY A 40 -14.30 -37.92 12.35
CA GLY A 40 -13.38 -37.87 13.49
C GLY A 40 -14.08 -37.80 14.84
N LYS A 41 -13.75 -36.78 15.65
CA LYS A 41 -14.28 -36.59 17.01
C LYS A 41 -15.44 -35.59 17.05
N ALA A 42 -15.65 -34.82 15.98
CA ALA A 42 -16.74 -33.90 15.85
C ALA A 42 -18.10 -34.63 15.91
N LYS A 43 -19.03 -34.05 16.68
CA LYS A 43 -20.40 -34.55 16.83
C LYS A 43 -21.37 -33.48 16.35
N PRO A 44 -22.52 -33.87 15.77
CA PRO A 44 -23.59 -32.93 15.45
C PRO A 44 -24.02 -32.16 16.71
N PRO A 45 -24.50 -30.91 16.57
CA PRO A 45 -25.04 -30.16 17.70
C PRO A 45 -26.22 -30.92 18.29
N THR A 46 -26.51 -30.73 19.58
CA THR A 46 -27.69 -31.35 20.22
C THR A 46 -28.53 -30.27 20.90
N PRO A 47 -29.80 -30.06 20.47
CA PRO A 47 -30.42 -30.67 19.29
C PRO A 47 -29.73 -30.20 17.99
N GLU A 48 -29.75 -31.03 16.95
CA GLU A 48 -29.20 -30.63 15.64
C GLU A 48 -30.13 -29.56 15.05
N PRO A 49 -29.62 -28.36 14.69
CA PRO A 49 -30.43 -27.33 14.08
C PRO A 49 -30.92 -27.83 12.73
N SER A 50 -32.23 -28.02 12.60
CA SER A 50 -32.84 -28.57 11.38
C SER A 50 -32.72 -27.60 10.19
N ASP A 51 -32.56 -26.31 10.46
CA ASP A 51 -32.49 -25.20 9.51
C ASP A 51 -31.06 -24.78 9.13
N ALA A 52 -30.02 -25.47 9.62
CA ALA A 52 -28.63 -25.09 9.37
C ALA A 52 -27.73 -26.26 8.93
N LEU A 53 -26.82 -25.94 8.01
CA LEU A 53 -25.68 -26.73 7.54
C LEU A 53 -24.45 -26.27 8.31
N CYS A 54 -23.85 -27.15 9.11
CA CYS A 54 -22.86 -26.77 10.12
C CYS A 54 -21.42 -27.01 9.60
N LEU A 55 -20.69 -25.93 9.31
CA LEU A 55 -19.24 -25.95 9.11
C LEU A 55 -18.53 -25.58 10.41
N ARG A 56 -18.26 -26.60 11.25
CA ARG A 56 -17.69 -26.41 12.60
C ARG A 56 -16.32 -27.09 12.72
N GLY A 57 -15.25 -26.30 12.74
CA GLY A 57 -13.87 -26.79 12.75
C GLY A 57 -13.48 -27.55 11.47
N VAL A 58 -12.26 -28.08 11.46
CA VAL A 58 -11.65 -28.73 10.27
C VAL A 58 -12.09 -30.18 10.03
N GLU A 59 -12.82 -30.77 10.99
CA GLU A 59 -13.21 -32.18 10.97
C GLU A 59 -14.49 -32.45 10.16
N ASN A 60 -15.28 -31.41 9.83
CA ASN A 60 -16.58 -31.56 9.17
C ASN A 60 -16.56 -31.00 7.75
N GLN A 61 -17.43 -31.53 6.90
CA GLN A 61 -17.56 -31.13 5.49
C GLN A 61 -19.02 -30.88 5.14
N LEU A 62 -19.29 -29.81 4.38
CA LEU A 62 -20.62 -29.57 3.81
C LEU A 62 -20.65 -30.06 2.37
N TYR A 63 -21.49 -31.06 2.09
CA TYR A 63 -21.72 -31.57 0.75
C TYR A 63 -22.93 -30.88 0.12
N LEU A 64 -22.75 -30.43 -1.12
CA LEU A 64 -23.74 -29.73 -1.92
C LEU A 64 -23.81 -30.44 -3.27
N THR A 65 -25.02 -30.80 -3.71
CA THR A 65 -25.23 -31.38 -5.03
C THR A 65 -26.32 -30.62 -5.76
N PHE A 66 -26.08 -30.27 -7.03
CA PHE A 66 -27.01 -29.56 -7.89
C PHE A 66 -27.28 -30.37 -9.14
N GLU A 67 -28.54 -30.72 -9.39
CA GLU A 67 -29.00 -31.28 -10.67
C GLU A 67 -29.15 -30.16 -11.69
N LEU A 68 -28.39 -30.22 -12.79
CA LEU A 68 -28.46 -29.17 -13.80
C LEU A 68 -29.59 -29.50 -14.79
N PRO A 69 -30.51 -28.56 -15.09
CA PRO A 69 -31.54 -28.78 -16.09
C PRO A 69 -30.93 -29.16 -17.44
N ARG A 70 -31.40 -30.25 -18.06
CA ARG A 70 -30.87 -30.76 -19.35
C ARG A 70 -30.88 -29.73 -20.47
N ALA A 71 -31.82 -28.79 -20.45
CA ALA A 71 -31.90 -27.69 -21.42
C ALA A 71 -30.61 -26.84 -21.44
N LEU A 72 -29.86 -26.77 -20.34
CA LEU A 72 -28.62 -26.00 -20.24
C LEU A 72 -27.44 -26.66 -20.95
N ALA A 73 -27.49 -27.97 -21.24
CA ALA A 73 -26.39 -28.70 -21.89
C ALA A 73 -26.09 -28.20 -23.31
N THR A 74 -27.05 -27.52 -23.95
CA THR A 74 -26.90 -26.91 -25.28
C THR A 74 -26.27 -25.51 -25.23
N LYS A 75 -26.18 -24.89 -24.04
CA LYS A 75 -25.62 -23.56 -23.86
C LYS A 75 -24.13 -23.63 -23.53
N LYS A 76 -23.36 -22.63 -23.96
CA LYS A 76 -21.93 -22.52 -23.66
C LYS A 76 -21.74 -21.79 -22.33
N LEU A 77 -21.23 -22.49 -21.31
CA LEU A 77 -21.01 -21.95 -19.96
C LEU A 77 -19.76 -21.07 -19.92
N ALA A 78 -19.93 -19.78 -19.61
CA ALA A 78 -18.83 -18.85 -19.40
C ALA A 78 -18.27 -18.97 -17.97
N ARG A 79 -19.14 -18.90 -16.97
CA ARG A 79 -18.75 -18.89 -15.54
C ARG A 79 -19.76 -19.66 -14.69
N ALA A 80 -19.30 -20.35 -13.67
CA ALA A 80 -20.13 -20.89 -12.61
C ALA A 80 -19.57 -20.53 -11.22
N ARG A 81 -20.46 -20.11 -10.32
CA ARG A 81 -20.11 -19.74 -8.95
C ARG A 81 -21.04 -20.45 -7.97
N LEU A 82 -20.46 -21.10 -6.97
CA LEU A 82 -21.19 -21.53 -5.78
C LEU A 82 -21.24 -20.34 -4.84
N GLU A 83 -22.43 -19.87 -4.51
CA GLU A 83 -22.62 -18.80 -3.52
C GLU A 83 -23.26 -19.39 -2.26
N VAL A 84 -22.67 -19.10 -1.10
CA VAL A 84 -23.21 -19.49 0.21
C VAL A 84 -23.34 -18.28 1.11
N PHE A 85 -24.47 -18.19 1.80
CA PHE A 85 -24.72 -17.15 2.77
C PHE A 85 -24.16 -17.56 4.13
N VAL A 86 -23.32 -16.70 4.70
CA VAL A 86 -22.72 -16.84 6.02
C VAL A 86 -23.39 -15.82 6.95
N PRO A 87 -24.33 -16.25 7.82
CA PRO A 87 -25.03 -15.35 8.75
C PRO A 87 -24.10 -14.78 9.82
N SER A 88 -23.16 -15.61 10.30
CA SER A 88 -22.15 -15.26 11.30
C SER A 88 -21.03 -16.31 11.28
N VAL A 89 -19.88 -15.92 11.80
CA VAL A 89 -18.80 -16.84 12.19
C VAL A 89 -18.63 -16.71 13.69
N ARG A 90 -18.45 -17.82 14.40
CA ARG A 90 -18.23 -17.84 15.85
C ARG A 90 -17.02 -18.70 16.20
N LYS A 91 -16.43 -18.46 17.38
CA LYS A 91 -15.27 -19.22 17.90
C LYS A 91 -14.09 -19.28 16.92
N LEU A 92 -14.05 -18.37 15.96
CA LEU A 92 -12.91 -18.24 15.09
C LEU A 92 -11.82 -17.49 15.87
N ARG A 93 -10.65 -18.13 15.99
CA ARG A 93 -9.51 -17.53 16.67
C ARG A 93 -8.97 -16.31 15.93
N MET A 94 -8.76 -16.42 14.61
CA MET A 94 -8.46 -15.27 13.73
C MET A 94 -8.92 -15.49 12.28
N ILE A 95 -8.30 -16.41 11.52
CA ILE A 95 -8.67 -16.72 10.11
C ILE A 95 -9.23 -18.13 9.97
N CYS A 96 -10.35 -18.27 9.26
CA CYS A 96 -10.86 -19.54 8.74
C CYS A 96 -10.76 -19.51 7.22
N GLU A 97 -9.89 -20.33 6.63
CA GLU A 97 -9.94 -20.59 5.19
C GLU A 97 -10.86 -21.78 4.92
N ILE A 98 -11.80 -21.61 4.00
CA ILE A 98 -12.74 -22.64 3.55
C ILE A 98 -12.35 -22.99 2.12
N ALA A 99 -11.98 -24.25 1.88
CA ALA A 99 -11.79 -24.77 0.53
C ALA A 99 -13.11 -25.25 -0.07
N CYS A 100 -13.35 -24.95 -1.33
CA CYS A 100 -14.35 -25.60 -2.17
C CYS A 100 -13.65 -26.62 -3.06
N ARG A 101 -14.14 -27.86 -3.05
CA ARG A 101 -13.58 -28.95 -3.88
C ARG A 101 -14.68 -29.69 -4.63
N GLU A 102 -14.31 -30.32 -5.73
CA GLU A 102 -15.19 -31.21 -6.47
C GLU A 102 -15.33 -32.58 -5.78
N LEU A 103 -16.53 -33.15 -5.77
CA LEU A 103 -16.77 -34.53 -5.34
C LEU A 103 -16.59 -35.48 -6.53
N ARG A 104 -15.41 -36.11 -6.63
CA ARG A 104 -15.17 -37.27 -7.52
C ARG A 104 -15.32 -38.55 -6.69
N GLY A 105 -15.78 -39.64 -7.32
CA GLY A 105 -16.38 -40.84 -6.69
C GLY A 105 -15.66 -41.61 -5.57
N GLU A 106 -14.56 -41.12 -4.97
CA GLU A 106 -14.00 -41.59 -3.69
C GLU A 106 -13.31 -40.41 -2.95
N PRO A 107 -13.30 -40.38 -1.60
CA PRO A 107 -12.52 -39.40 -0.87
C PRO A 107 -11.03 -39.58 -1.20
N ALA A 108 -10.44 -38.56 -1.84
CA ALA A 108 -9.05 -38.60 -2.27
C ALA A 108 -8.12 -38.86 -1.07
N SER A 109 -7.37 -39.96 -1.14
CA SER A 109 -6.28 -40.34 -0.24
C SER A 109 -4.93 -39.74 -0.65
N ALA A 110 -4.90 -38.90 -1.69
CA ALA A 110 -3.68 -38.28 -2.19
C ALA A 110 -3.20 -37.16 -1.23
N PRO A 111 -1.90 -37.14 -0.87
CA PRO A 111 -1.36 -36.07 -0.04
C PRO A 111 -1.43 -34.73 -0.78
N ALA A 112 -1.92 -33.72 -0.05
CA ALA A 112 -1.98 -32.34 -0.49
C ALA A 112 -0.60 -31.77 -0.83
N GLU A 113 -0.38 -31.29 -2.05
CA GLU A 113 0.70 -30.32 -2.27
C GLU A 113 0.34 -29.05 -1.47
N ARG A 114 1.19 -28.65 -0.54
CA ARG A 114 1.06 -27.39 0.24
C ARG A 114 -0.18 -27.27 1.14
N GLY A 115 -0.80 -28.39 1.55
CA GLY A 115 -1.93 -28.39 2.49
C GLY A 115 -3.31 -28.11 1.87
N GLN A 116 -3.40 -28.02 0.54
CA GLN A 116 -4.66 -27.91 -0.20
C GLN A 116 -5.30 -29.30 -0.43
N PRO A 117 -6.60 -29.51 -0.13
CA PRO A 117 -7.27 -30.77 -0.43
C PRO A 117 -7.18 -31.13 -1.91
N ALA A 118 -6.97 -32.41 -2.23
CA ALA A 118 -7.03 -32.88 -3.61
C ALA A 118 -8.39 -32.52 -4.25
N GLY A 119 -8.36 -32.00 -5.47
CA GLY A 119 -9.57 -31.54 -6.19
C GLY A 119 -10.12 -30.19 -5.72
N GLN A 120 -9.36 -29.39 -4.96
CA GLN A 120 -9.74 -28.00 -4.64
C GLN A 120 -9.92 -27.17 -5.92
N LEU A 121 -11.04 -26.46 -5.99
CA LEU A 121 -11.43 -25.57 -7.08
C LEU A 121 -11.13 -24.10 -6.75
N ASP A 122 -11.45 -23.69 -5.51
CA ASP A 122 -11.29 -22.33 -5.01
C ASP A 122 -11.24 -22.35 -3.47
N SER A 123 -10.91 -21.22 -2.85
CA SER A 123 -11.09 -21.02 -1.40
C SER A 123 -11.53 -19.60 -1.06
N TYR A 124 -12.00 -19.44 0.18
CA TYR A 124 -12.40 -18.16 0.74
C TYR A 124 -11.91 -18.06 2.18
N SER A 125 -11.36 -16.91 2.56
CA SER A 125 -10.93 -16.66 3.95
C SER A 125 -11.93 -15.77 4.68
N LEU A 126 -12.30 -16.17 5.89
CA LEU A 126 -13.11 -15.39 6.81
C LEU A 126 -12.27 -14.98 8.01
N TRP A 127 -12.62 -13.84 8.59
CA TRP A 127 -12.01 -13.30 9.80
C TRP A 127 -13.09 -13.02 10.85
N GLU A 128 -12.83 -13.36 12.10
CA GLU A 128 -13.66 -12.94 13.25
C GLU A 128 -12.73 -12.39 14.31
N PHE A 129 -13.05 -11.23 14.85
CA PHE A 129 -12.35 -10.67 15.99
C PHE A 129 -13.11 -11.00 17.27
N ASN A 130 -12.57 -11.89 18.11
CA ASN A 130 -13.14 -12.22 19.42
C ASN A 130 -12.31 -11.73 20.63
N GLY A 131 -11.13 -11.14 20.38
CA GLY A 131 -10.34 -10.42 21.38
C GLY A 131 -9.45 -11.28 22.29
N GLN A 132 -8.13 -11.21 22.04
CA GLN A 132 -7.11 -11.15 23.12
C GLN A 132 -5.73 -10.70 22.59
N TRP A 133 -5.43 -10.94 21.30
CA TRP A 133 -4.05 -10.84 20.78
C TRP A 133 -3.81 -9.79 19.69
N PHE A 134 -4.85 -9.30 19.01
CA PHE A 134 -4.65 -8.33 17.94
C PHE A 134 -5.84 -7.38 17.71
N PRO A 135 -5.69 -6.05 17.82
CA PRO A 135 -6.81 -5.12 17.92
C PRO A 135 -7.51 -4.76 16.59
N HIS A 136 -7.06 -5.29 15.44
CA HIS A 136 -7.55 -4.86 14.13
C HIS A 136 -8.35 -5.93 13.37
N LYS A 137 -9.37 -5.48 12.63
CA LYS A 137 -10.23 -6.29 11.77
C LYS A 137 -9.85 -6.13 10.30
N TYR A 138 -9.78 -7.23 9.56
CA TYR A 138 -9.88 -7.18 8.10
C TYR A 138 -11.35 -7.09 7.71
N ARG A 139 -11.87 -5.87 7.57
CA ARG A 139 -13.31 -5.63 7.35
C ARG A 139 -13.88 -6.42 6.17
N PHE A 140 -13.14 -6.58 5.08
CA PHE A 140 -13.58 -7.35 3.91
C PHE A 140 -13.62 -8.88 4.15
N LEU A 141 -12.89 -9.39 5.14
CA LEU A 141 -12.97 -10.80 5.56
C LEU A 141 -13.94 -11.01 6.74
N ASP A 142 -14.38 -9.93 7.40
CA ASP A 142 -15.37 -9.96 8.48
C ASP A 142 -16.77 -10.33 7.94
N VAL A 143 -17.61 -10.85 8.82
CA VAL A 143 -19.03 -11.09 8.55
C VAL A 143 -19.84 -10.07 9.33
N PRO A 144 -20.45 -9.08 8.65
CA PRO A 144 -21.20 -8.01 9.32
C PRO A 144 -22.49 -8.53 9.95
N GLU A 145 -23.08 -7.72 10.83
CA GLU A 145 -24.44 -7.94 11.32
C GLU A 145 -25.40 -8.06 10.12
N GLY A 146 -26.22 -9.12 10.12
CA GLY A 146 -27.10 -9.44 8.99
C GLY A 146 -26.48 -10.40 7.97
N GLY A 147 -25.22 -10.81 8.11
CA GLY A 147 -24.56 -11.85 7.32
C GLY A 147 -23.95 -11.36 5.99
N LYS A 148 -23.23 -12.26 5.31
CA LYS A 148 -22.53 -11.99 4.05
C LYS A 148 -22.62 -13.17 3.09
N TRP A 149 -22.77 -12.88 1.80
CA TRP A 149 -22.54 -13.86 0.74
C TRP A 149 -21.05 -14.01 0.47
N ILE A 150 -20.60 -15.26 0.36
CA ILE A 150 -19.29 -15.61 -0.17
C ILE A 150 -19.46 -16.50 -1.38
N ASP A 151 -18.49 -16.44 -2.30
CA ASP A 151 -18.55 -17.19 -3.55
C ASP A 151 -17.27 -17.97 -3.83
N PHE A 152 -17.44 -19.09 -4.53
CA PHE A 152 -16.38 -19.96 -5.00
C PHE A 152 -16.49 -20.16 -6.50
N ASN A 153 -15.39 -19.99 -7.24
CA ASN A 153 -15.34 -20.35 -8.65
C ASN A 153 -15.41 -21.87 -8.80
N VAL A 154 -16.49 -22.35 -9.41
CA VAL A 154 -16.73 -23.78 -9.68
C VAL A 154 -16.92 -24.05 -11.17
N THR A 155 -16.44 -23.12 -12.02
CA THR A 155 -16.63 -23.18 -13.47
C THR A 155 -16.10 -24.48 -14.06
N ALA A 156 -14.90 -24.91 -13.67
CA ALA A 156 -14.31 -26.15 -14.18
C ALA A 156 -15.22 -27.37 -13.91
N ALA A 157 -15.73 -27.50 -12.69
CA ALA A 157 -16.63 -28.59 -12.31
C ALA A 157 -17.97 -28.52 -13.08
N ALA A 158 -18.62 -27.35 -13.13
CA ALA A 158 -19.89 -27.20 -13.84
C ALA A 158 -19.76 -27.46 -15.35
N ARG A 159 -18.67 -26.99 -15.98
CA ARG A 159 -18.38 -27.15 -17.41
C ARG A 159 -18.16 -28.60 -17.81
N GLU A 160 -17.58 -29.42 -16.92
CA GLU A 160 -17.42 -30.87 -17.13
C GLU A 160 -18.79 -31.58 -17.06
N ARG A 161 -19.56 -31.33 -15.99
CA ARG A 161 -20.82 -32.05 -15.70
C ARG A 161 -21.97 -31.73 -16.64
N LEU A 162 -22.00 -30.53 -17.23
CA LEU A 162 -23.00 -30.18 -18.25
C LEU A 162 -22.97 -31.10 -19.49
N LYS A 163 -21.86 -31.82 -19.72
CA LYS A 163 -21.71 -32.74 -20.85
C LYS A 163 -22.28 -34.14 -20.59
N GLU A 164 -22.68 -34.44 -19.36
CA GLU A 164 -23.13 -35.77 -18.95
C GLU A 164 -24.61 -36.02 -19.31
N ALA A 165 -25.00 -37.30 -19.41
CA ALA A 165 -26.41 -37.67 -19.69
C ALA A 165 -27.37 -37.29 -18.54
N THR A 166 -26.84 -37.19 -17.32
CA THR A 166 -27.56 -36.79 -16.11
C THR A 166 -26.73 -35.74 -15.37
N PRO A 167 -26.69 -34.49 -15.86
CA PRO A 167 -25.79 -33.46 -15.35
C PRO A 167 -25.98 -33.20 -13.86
N ARG A 168 -24.95 -33.49 -13.06
CA ARG A 168 -24.97 -33.20 -11.62
C ARG A 168 -23.62 -32.67 -11.16
N VAL A 169 -23.63 -31.53 -10.47
CA VAL A 169 -22.43 -30.93 -9.88
C VAL A 169 -22.40 -31.27 -8.39
N GLY A 170 -21.39 -32.02 -7.97
CA GLY A 170 -21.14 -32.34 -6.56
C GLY A 170 -19.96 -31.54 -6.02
N LEU A 171 -20.17 -30.80 -4.93
CA LEU A 171 -19.20 -29.93 -4.29
C LEU A 171 -19.10 -30.24 -2.80
N ALA A 172 -17.92 -30.00 -2.23
CA ALA A 172 -17.72 -30.00 -0.79
C ALA A 172 -17.05 -28.71 -0.32
N LEU A 173 -17.58 -28.11 0.75
CA LEU A 173 -16.92 -27.05 1.49
C LEU A 173 -16.26 -27.63 2.74
N GLN A 174 -15.00 -27.27 2.97
CA GLN A 174 -14.21 -27.77 4.08
C GLN A 174 -13.33 -26.67 4.69
N PRO A 175 -13.49 -26.35 5.98
CA PRO A 175 -12.54 -25.51 6.71
C PRO A 175 -11.16 -26.17 6.75
N LEU A 176 -10.12 -25.39 6.47
CA LEU A 176 -8.74 -25.86 6.45
C LEU A 176 -8.06 -25.67 7.81
N ALA A 177 -7.18 -26.60 8.14
CA ALA A 177 -6.22 -26.44 9.22
C ALA A 177 -5.05 -25.60 8.72
N LEU A 178 -4.82 -24.45 9.35
CA LEU A 178 -3.66 -23.63 9.05
C LEU A 178 -2.38 -24.32 9.59
N PRO A 179 -1.21 -24.08 8.98
CA PRO A 179 0.03 -24.75 9.36
C PRO A 179 0.41 -24.60 10.85
N ASP A 180 0.02 -23.49 11.48
CA ASP A 180 0.28 -23.26 12.91
C ASP A 180 -0.65 -24.09 13.83
N LYS A 181 -0.11 -25.17 14.38
CA LYS A 181 -0.81 -26.07 15.31
C LYS A 181 -1.21 -25.41 16.64
N ARG A 182 -0.64 -24.24 17.00
CA ARG A 182 -0.99 -23.51 18.24
C ARG A 182 -2.36 -22.84 18.14
N MET A 183 -2.80 -22.55 16.91
CA MET A 183 -4.05 -21.86 16.59
C MET A 183 -4.95 -22.77 15.73
N PRO A 184 -5.48 -23.88 16.27
CA PRO A 184 -6.38 -24.75 15.52
C PRO A 184 -7.61 -23.96 15.06
N ASN A 185 -8.07 -24.24 13.85
CA ASN A 185 -9.29 -23.63 13.33
C ASN A 185 -10.51 -24.27 14.02
N THR A 186 -11.14 -23.48 14.89
CA THR A 186 -12.33 -23.83 15.68
C THR A 186 -13.58 -23.07 15.23
N ALA A 187 -13.55 -22.45 14.04
CA ALA A 187 -14.65 -21.65 13.54
C ALA A 187 -15.95 -22.46 13.47
N GLU A 188 -17.05 -21.86 13.91
CA GLU A 188 -18.41 -22.37 13.77
C GLU A 188 -19.16 -21.47 12.81
N ILE A 189 -19.56 -22.05 11.67
CA ILE A 189 -20.24 -21.35 10.59
C ILE A 189 -21.50 -22.14 10.25
N ASP A 190 -22.66 -21.56 10.52
CA ASP A 190 -23.95 -22.18 10.23
C ASP A 190 -24.52 -21.56 8.95
N ILE A 191 -24.68 -22.35 7.88
CA ILE A 191 -25.21 -21.91 6.58
C ILE A 191 -26.69 -22.37 6.49
N PRO A 192 -27.62 -21.57 5.95
CA PRO A 192 -29.03 -21.99 5.84
C PRO A 192 -29.21 -23.31 5.05
N SER A 193 -29.94 -24.29 5.61
CA SER A 193 -30.23 -25.57 4.97
C SER A 193 -31.43 -25.51 4.02
N GLU A 194 -31.74 -26.61 3.33
CA GLU A 194 -32.96 -26.75 2.54
C GLU A 194 -34.25 -26.59 3.35
N ARG A 195 -34.17 -26.75 4.68
CA ARG A 195 -35.30 -26.63 5.61
C ARG A 195 -35.40 -25.24 6.23
N ALA A 196 -34.41 -24.37 6.03
CA ALA A 196 -34.45 -23.00 6.52
C ALA A 196 -35.67 -22.25 5.97
N ALA A 197 -36.38 -21.49 6.80
CA ALA A 197 -37.60 -20.80 6.38
C ALA A 197 -37.37 -19.78 5.24
N ASP A 198 -36.23 -19.08 5.28
CA ASP A 198 -35.84 -18.12 4.24
C ASP A 198 -35.09 -18.81 3.10
N ALA A 199 -35.82 -19.16 2.05
CA ALA A 199 -35.25 -19.80 0.86
C ALA A 199 -34.24 -18.91 0.12
N SER A 200 -34.31 -17.58 0.27
CA SER A 200 -33.45 -16.64 -0.45
C SER A 200 -31.99 -16.68 0.01
N LYS A 201 -31.72 -17.21 1.22
CA LYS A 201 -30.39 -17.31 1.83
C LYS A 201 -29.77 -18.71 1.75
N ARG A 202 -30.46 -19.67 1.15
CA ARG A 202 -29.93 -21.03 0.96
C ARG A 202 -28.79 -21.03 -0.07
N PRO A 203 -27.86 -21.99 -0.03
CA PRO A 203 -26.82 -22.16 -1.05
C PRO A 203 -27.40 -22.12 -2.46
N ARG A 204 -26.69 -21.46 -3.38
CA ARG A 204 -27.10 -21.37 -4.78
C ARG A 204 -25.94 -21.56 -5.74
N LEU A 205 -26.21 -22.22 -6.86
CA LEU A 205 -25.29 -22.33 -7.98
C LEU A 205 -25.72 -21.33 -9.06
N VAL A 206 -24.84 -20.37 -9.36
CA VAL A 206 -25.07 -19.33 -10.38
C VAL A 206 -24.27 -19.69 -11.62
N LEU A 207 -24.94 -19.78 -12.76
CA LEU A 207 -24.37 -20.16 -14.05
C LEU A 207 -24.57 -19.01 -15.05
N ASP A 208 -23.48 -18.46 -15.56
CA ASP A 208 -23.48 -17.44 -16.59
C ASP A 208 -23.16 -18.09 -17.94
N PHE A 209 -24.05 -17.95 -18.93
CA PHE A 209 -23.91 -18.54 -20.26
C PHE A 209 -23.65 -17.48 -21.34
N GLU A 210 -22.94 -17.87 -22.39
CA GLU A 210 -22.69 -17.02 -23.55
C GLU A 210 -23.94 -16.84 -24.44
N PRO A 211 -24.05 -15.70 -25.15
CA PRO A 211 -23.11 -14.57 -25.14
C PRO A 211 -23.23 -13.74 -23.85
N LEU A 212 -22.08 -13.32 -23.30
CA LEU A 212 -22.05 -12.35 -22.19
C LEU A 212 -22.06 -10.94 -22.76
N GLU A 213 -22.86 -10.04 -22.19
CA GLU A 213 -22.79 -8.60 -22.47
C GLU A 213 -21.37 -8.06 -22.23
N LYS A 214 -20.76 -8.51 -21.13
CA LYS A 214 -19.40 -8.13 -20.72
C LYS A 214 -18.57 -9.42 -20.63
N PRO A 215 -17.74 -9.77 -21.62
CA PRO A 215 -16.93 -11.00 -21.59
C PRO A 215 -15.84 -10.99 -20.49
N TYR A 216 -15.60 -9.83 -19.90
CA TYR A 216 -14.73 -9.60 -18.75
C TYR A 216 -15.26 -8.43 -17.92
N LEU A 217 -14.94 -8.41 -16.64
CA LEU A 217 -15.24 -7.28 -15.75
C LEU A 217 -14.01 -6.38 -15.66
N VAL A 218 -14.27 -5.08 -15.53
CA VAL A 218 -13.23 -4.07 -15.27
C VAL A 218 -13.78 -3.09 -14.28
N GLY A 219 -12.98 -2.72 -13.28
CA GLY A 219 -13.41 -1.84 -12.20
C GLY A 219 -12.26 -1.06 -11.59
N MET A 220 -12.59 0.05 -10.95
CA MET A 220 -11.62 0.94 -10.31
C MET A 220 -11.79 1.01 -8.81
N THR A 221 -10.67 1.09 -8.09
CA THR A 221 -10.63 1.20 -6.63
C THR A 221 -9.38 1.97 -6.16
N HIS A 222 -9.27 2.20 -4.86
CA HIS A 222 -8.16 2.94 -4.23
C HIS A 222 -6.83 2.17 -4.21
N CYS A 223 -5.78 2.87 -3.78
CA CYS A 223 -4.40 2.37 -3.67
C CYS A 223 -3.96 1.94 -2.24
N LEU A 224 -4.90 1.82 -1.30
CA LEU A 224 -4.62 1.50 0.10
C LEU A 224 -4.65 -0.01 0.43
N GLU A 225 -4.92 -0.86 -0.55
CA GLU A 225 -4.95 -2.32 -0.40
C GLU A 225 -4.17 -3.02 -1.52
N LYS A 226 -3.69 -4.22 -1.21
CA LYS A 226 -3.03 -5.13 -2.15
C LYS A 226 -4.07 -6.05 -2.75
N PHE A 227 -4.13 -6.14 -4.09
CA PHE A 227 -5.03 -7.06 -4.77
C PHE A 227 -4.27 -8.13 -5.54
N CYS A 228 -4.68 -9.39 -5.39
CA CYS A 228 -4.13 -10.54 -6.10
C CYS A 228 -5.00 -11.77 -5.86
N ASP A 229 -5.56 -12.37 -6.91
CA ASP A 229 -6.40 -13.57 -6.78
C ASP A 229 -5.59 -14.87 -6.61
N ARG A 230 -4.26 -14.81 -6.53
CA ARG A 230 -3.42 -15.98 -6.21
C ARG A 230 -3.48 -16.37 -4.74
N ASP A 231 -3.95 -15.47 -3.87
CA ASP A 231 -4.17 -15.77 -2.46
C ASP A 231 -5.43 -15.08 -1.94
N THR A 232 -6.28 -15.82 -1.23
CA THR A 232 -7.58 -15.36 -0.71
C THR A 232 -7.49 -14.12 0.18
N ARG A 233 -6.32 -13.87 0.78
CA ARG A 233 -6.06 -12.68 1.59
C ARG A 233 -6.09 -11.38 0.79
N TYR A 234 -5.66 -11.42 -0.48
CA TYR A 234 -5.57 -10.26 -1.36
C TYR A 234 -6.62 -10.32 -2.48
N ARG A 235 -7.54 -11.28 -2.44
CA ARG A 235 -8.64 -11.35 -3.42
C ARG A 235 -9.48 -10.07 -3.34
N PHE A 236 -9.88 -9.55 -4.49
CA PHE A 236 -10.78 -8.39 -4.54
C PHE A 236 -12.22 -8.81 -4.25
N PHE A 237 -12.88 -8.12 -3.31
CA PHE A 237 -14.28 -8.37 -2.93
C PHE A 237 -15.22 -7.19 -3.23
N GLY A 238 -14.70 -6.12 -3.81
CA GLY A 238 -15.48 -4.91 -4.11
C GLY A 238 -16.29 -5.02 -5.40
N PRO A 239 -17.15 -4.01 -5.68
CA PRO A 239 -17.80 -3.89 -6.97
C PRO A 239 -16.80 -3.48 -8.06
N PHE A 240 -17.02 -3.94 -9.29
CA PHE A 240 -16.27 -3.49 -10.47
C PHE A 240 -16.83 -2.14 -10.97
N ASN A 241 -16.49 -1.05 -10.26
CA ASN A 241 -16.97 0.30 -10.58
C ASN A 241 -16.36 0.83 -11.88
N GLU A 242 -17.19 1.22 -12.83
CA GLU A 242 -16.74 1.77 -14.13
C GLU A 242 -16.38 3.26 -14.08
N SER A 243 -16.56 3.90 -12.93
CA SER A 243 -16.16 5.28 -12.67
C SER A 243 -15.46 5.43 -11.33
N TYR A 244 -14.48 6.34 -11.25
CA TYR A 244 -13.73 6.63 -10.03
C TYR A 244 -13.51 8.13 -9.89
N GLU A 245 -13.71 8.63 -8.67
CA GLU A 245 -13.51 10.03 -8.33
C GLU A 245 -12.43 10.14 -7.26
N MET A 246 -11.46 11.01 -7.51
CA MET A 246 -10.38 11.31 -6.58
C MET A 246 -10.18 12.83 -6.47
N ALA A 247 -9.43 13.24 -5.45
CA ALA A 247 -9.08 14.63 -5.24
C ALA A 247 -7.63 14.72 -4.79
N MET A 248 -6.94 15.75 -5.27
CA MET A 248 -5.51 15.97 -5.01
C MET A 248 -5.18 17.47 -5.13
N ALA A 249 -4.12 17.92 -4.48
CA ALA A 249 -3.62 19.28 -4.57
C ALA A 249 -2.78 19.46 -5.84
N ARG A 250 -2.27 20.67 -6.07
CA ARG A 250 -1.26 20.94 -7.09
C ARG A 250 0.10 20.42 -6.61
N ASN A 251 0.92 19.90 -7.54
CA ASN A 251 2.22 19.29 -7.25
C ASN A 251 2.14 18.06 -6.32
N GLU A 252 1.07 17.27 -6.48
CA GLU A 252 0.81 16.04 -5.74
C GLU A 252 0.80 14.85 -6.70
N PHE A 253 1.08 13.67 -6.17
CA PHE A 253 0.82 12.39 -6.80
C PHE A 253 -0.29 11.67 -6.03
N GLU A 254 -1.19 11.02 -6.75
CA GLU A 254 -2.20 10.18 -6.11
C GLU A 254 -2.55 9.00 -7.03
N GLY A 255 -2.80 7.84 -6.44
CA GLY A 255 -2.96 6.58 -7.15
C GLY A 255 -4.39 6.04 -7.17
N LEU A 256 -4.71 5.25 -8.20
CA LEU A 256 -5.86 4.34 -8.22
C LEU A 256 -5.48 2.99 -8.83
N GLN A 257 -6.29 1.96 -8.60
CA GLN A 257 -6.11 0.64 -9.20
C GLN A 257 -7.25 0.31 -10.16
N VAL A 258 -6.91 -0.25 -11.32
CA VAL A 258 -7.85 -0.84 -12.28
C VAL A 258 -7.73 -2.35 -12.21
N LEU A 259 -8.83 -3.06 -11.93
CA LEU A 259 -8.88 -4.51 -11.85
C LEU A 259 -9.53 -5.07 -13.10
N VAL A 260 -8.87 -6.02 -13.77
CA VAL A 260 -9.39 -6.71 -14.95
C VAL A 260 -9.64 -8.18 -14.60
N TYR A 261 -10.87 -8.65 -14.78
CA TYR A 261 -11.29 -10.03 -14.48
C TYR A 261 -11.91 -10.70 -15.72
N PRO A 262 -11.16 -11.56 -16.42
CA PRO A 262 -11.68 -12.34 -17.55
C PRO A 262 -12.78 -13.32 -17.12
N MET A 263 -13.99 -13.21 -17.70
CA MET A 263 -15.11 -14.10 -17.37
C MET A 263 -15.30 -15.24 -18.38
N ASN A 264 -14.97 -14.99 -19.64
CA ASN A 264 -15.17 -15.93 -20.74
C ASN A 264 -13.85 -16.21 -21.46
N GLY A 265 -13.09 -17.17 -20.93
CA GLY A 265 -11.73 -17.47 -21.41
C GLY A 265 -10.68 -16.46 -20.98
N ALA A 266 -9.44 -16.74 -21.33
CA ALA A 266 -8.32 -15.82 -21.11
C ALA A 266 -8.44 -14.61 -22.05
N LEU A 267 -8.03 -13.43 -21.58
CA LEU A 267 -7.87 -12.27 -22.45
C LEU A 267 -6.47 -12.27 -23.06
N GLU A 268 -6.36 -12.02 -24.36
CA GLU A 268 -5.08 -12.02 -25.07
C GLU A 268 -4.54 -10.61 -25.26
N GLY A 269 -3.24 -10.43 -24.99
CA GLY A 269 -2.51 -9.20 -25.27
C GLY A 269 -3.18 -7.93 -24.74
N VAL A 270 -3.58 -7.92 -23.47
CA VAL A 270 -4.29 -6.79 -22.85
C VAL A 270 -3.40 -5.55 -22.83
N THR A 271 -3.96 -4.43 -23.31
CA THR A 271 -3.33 -3.10 -23.32
C THR A 271 -4.23 -2.05 -22.70
N PHE A 272 -3.66 -0.88 -22.39
CA PHE A 272 -4.36 0.26 -21.82
C PHE A 272 -4.13 1.51 -22.65
N GLU A 273 -5.17 2.33 -22.75
CA GLU A 273 -5.09 3.70 -23.26
C GLU A 273 -5.79 4.63 -22.28
N TRP A 274 -5.36 5.89 -22.22
CA TRP A 274 -6.03 6.91 -21.41
C TRP A 274 -5.94 8.28 -22.09
N SER A 275 -6.96 9.09 -21.86
CA SER A 275 -7.05 10.45 -22.39
C SER A 275 -6.29 11.45 -21.53
N ASP A 276 -6.07 12.66 -22.06
CA ASP A 276 -5.85 13.82 -21.19
C ASP A 276 -7.07 13.97 -20.28
N LEU A 277 -6.88 14.37 -19.03
CA LEU A 277 -8.00 14.80 -18.20
C LEU A 277 -8.24 16.27 -18.49
N ALA A 278 -9.47 16.66 -18.78
CA ALA A 278 -9.81 18.02 -19.15
C ALA A 278 -10.84 18.61 -18.19
N ASP A 279 -10.62 19.86 -17.78
CA ASP A 279 -11.63 20.66 -17.11
C ASP A 279 -12.57 21.26 -18.17
N ALA A 280 -13.84 20.85 -18.14
CA ALA A 280 -14.81 21.23 -19.16
C ALA A 280 -15.16 22.74 -19.15
N GLN A 281 -14.92 23.45 -18.05
CA GLN A 281 -15.25 24.87 -17.92
C GLN A 281 -14.11 25.76 -18.44
N THR A 282 -12.88 25.37 -18.17
CA THR A 282 -11.69 26.19 -18.46
C THR A 282 -10.90 25.70 -19.67
N GLY A 283 -11.07 24.45 -20.09
CA GLY A 283 -10.25 23.79 -21.10
C GLY A 283 -8.83 23.44 -20.61
N ALA A 284 -8.51 23.68 -19.34
CA ALA A 284 -7.26 23.25 -18.74
C ALA A 284 -7.13 21.72 -18.77
N LYS A 285 -5.89 21.22 -18.84
CA LYS A 285 -5.62 19.79 -18.95
C LYS A 285 -4.60 19.31 -17.92
N ILE A 286 -4.82 18.10 -17.44
CA ILE A 286 -3.76 17.22 -16.93
C ILE A 286 -3.38 16.33 -18.12
N PRO A 287 -2.19 16.51 -18.72
CA PRO A 287 -1.78 15.75 -19.89
C PRO A 287 -1.75 14.25 -19.59
N ARG A 288 -2.07 13.40 -20.56
CA ARG A 288 -1.92 11.94 -20.42
C ARG A 288 -0.50 11.49 -20.05
N ALA A 289 0.52 12.31 -20.34
CA ALA A 289 1.92 12.07 -19.97
C ALA A 289 2.17 12.21 -18.46
N ASP A 290 1.25 12.85 -17.73
CA ASP A 290 1.25 12.96 -16.28
C ASP A 290 0.49 11.81 -15.58
N ILE A 291 0.13 10.79 -16.36
CA ILE A 291 -0.53 9.57 -15.87
C ILE A 291 0.34 8.38 -16.29
N ALA A 292 0.75 7.57 -15.31
CA ALA A 292 1.43 6.30 -15.57
C ALA A 292 0.55 5.12 -15.18
N CYS A 293 0.72 4.02 -15.92
CA CYS A 293 0.11 2.73 -15.67
C CYS A 293 1.21 1.68 -15.40
N PHE A 294 1.01 0.87 -14.38
CA PHE A 294 1.92 -0.19 -13.96
C PHE A 294 1.14 -1.48 -13.73
N ARG A 295 1.70 -2.60 -14.18
CA ARG A 295 1.28 -3.91 -13.71
C ARG A 295 1.87 -4.16 -12.33
N GLN A 296 1.08 -4.70 -11.41
CA GLN A 296 1.61 -5.19 -10.14
C GLN A 296 2.16 -6.60 -10.32
N GLU A 297 3.45 -6.76 -10.06
CA GLU A 297 4.07 -8.08 -10.05
C GLU A 297 3.84 -8.76 -8.70
N VAL A 298 3.70 -10.08 -8.72
CA VAL A 298 3.39 -10.87 -7.52
C VAL A 298 4.55 -11.79 -7.17
N PHE A 299 5.03 -11.68 -5.93
CA PHE A 299 6.10 -12.54 -5.41
C PHE A 299 5.63 -13.41 -4.26
N ARG A 300 6.16 -14.64 -4.24
CA ARG A 300 6.02 -15.54 -3.11
C ARG A 300 6.92 -15.06 -1.97
N LEU A 301 6.37 -14.83 -0.79
CA LEU A 301 7.17 -14.40 0.35
C LEU A 301 8.20 -15.46 0.78
N HIS A 302 9.32 -15.01 1.32
CA HIS A 302 10.33 -15.88 1.89
C HIS A 302 9.91 -16.35 3.29
N PRO A 303 9.87 -17.67 3.58
CA PRO A 303 9.54 -18.19 4.91
C PRO A 303 10.47 -17.64 6.01
N ASN A 304 9.93 -16.87 6.94
CA ASN A 304 10.68 -16.26 8.04
C ASN A 304 9.92 -16.35 9.38
N GLY A 305 10.46 -15.72 10.43
CA GLY A 305 9.82 -15.67 11.75
C GLY A 305 8.46 -14.96 11.75
N LYS A 306 8.28 -13.92 10.92
CA LYS A 306 7.01 -13.20 10.74
C LYS A 306 5.98 -14.10 10.09
N ILE A 307 6.30 -14.82 9.02
CA ILE A 307 5.34 -15.76 8.42
C ILE A 307 4.90 -16.87 9.40
N LYS A 308 5.77 -17.26 10.32
CA LYS A 308 5.48 -18.23 11.41
C LYS A 308 4.79 -17.60 12.62
N ASP A 309 4.60 -16.27 12.63
CA ASP A 309 3.97 -15.58 13.72
C ASP A 309 2.45 -15.77 13.72
N TRP A 310 1.82 -15.18 14.72
CA TRP A 310 0.39 -15.24 14.92
C TRP A 310 -0.39 -14.48 13.85
N TYR A 311 0.20 -13.53 13.10
CA TYR A 311 -0.49 -12.76 12.07
C TYR A 311 -0.61 -13.52 10.74
N PHE A 312 0.41 -14.29 10.36
CA PHE A 312 0.42 -15.08 9.11
C PHE A 312 -0.03 -16.54 9.28
N HIS A 313 -0.17 -17.03 10.51
CA HIS A 313 -0.61 -18.41 10.82
C HIS A 313 0.24 -19.50 10.15
N GLY A 314 1.50 -19.21 9.83
CA GLY A 314 2.38 -20.12 9.10
C GLY A 314 2.04 -20.27 7.60
N LYS A 315 0.98 -19.61 7.10
CA LYS A 315 0.67 -19.58 5.67
C LYS A 315 1.62 -18.60 4.99
N ASN A 316 2.36 -19.11 4.02
CA ASN A 316 3.16 -18.27 3.14
C ASN A 316 2.24 -17.75 2.02
N PHE A 317 2.27 -16.45 1.73
CA PHE A 317 1.36 -15.77 0.80
C PHE A 317 2.09 -15.32 -0.47
N ASP A 318 1.33 -15.18 -1.56
CA ASP A 318 1.75 -14.45 -2.75
C ASP A 318 1.35 -12.97 -2.60
N VAL A 319 2.30 -12.05 -2.71
CA VAL A 319 2.10 -10.62 -2.41
C VAL A 319 2.40 -9.77 -3.65
N PRO A 320 1.46 -8.91 -4.09
CA PRO A 320 1.74 -7.88 -5.09
C PRO A 320 2.57 -6.76 -4.47
N ASP A 321 3.70 -6.38 -5.10
CA ASP A 321 4.49 -5.25 -4.60
C ASP A 321 5.19 -4.41 -5.67
N PRO A 322 5.99 -4.95 -6.61
CA PRO A 322 6.62 -4.14 -7.65
C PRO A 322 5.61 -3.59 -8.65
N LEU A 323 5.85 -2.35 -9.06
CA LEU A 323 5.13 -1.68 -10.13
C LEU A 323 5.95 -1.70 -11.42
N ILE A 324 5.61 -2.62 -12.32
CA ILE A 324 6.26 -2.76 -13.63
C ILE A 324 5.54 -1.84 -14.63
N PRO A 325 6.22 -0.85 -15.23
CA PRO A 325 5.60 0.03 -16.21
C PRO A 325 5.01 -0.74 -17.40
N VAL A 326 3.79 -0.39 -17.80
CA VAL A 326 3.19 -0.85 -19.06
C VAL A 326 3.70 0.06 -20.20
N VAL A 327 4.24 -0.50 -21.29
CA VAL A 327 4.82 0.30 -22.41
C VAL A 327 3.77 1.24 -22.99
N GLY A 328 4.17 2.51 -23.15
CA GLY A 328 3.29 3.65 -23.42
C GLY A 328 3.07 4.53 -22.19
N GLY A 329 3.25 4.00 -20.98
CA GLY A 329 3.31 4.75 -19.73
C GLY A 329 4.71 5.32 -19.50
N VAL A 330 4.88 6.60 -19.76
CA VAL A 330 6.04 7.34 -19.23
C VAL A 330 5.75 7.53 -17.74
N SER A 331 6.66 7.14 -16.84
CA SER A 331 6.56 7.56 -15.43
C SER A 331 6.46 9.09 -15.39
N PRO A 332 5.47 9.71 -14.72
CA PRO A 332 5.27 11.14 -14.75
C PRO A 332 6.42 11.86 -14.02
N ARG A 333 7.50 12.13 -14.76
CA ARG A 333 8.74 12.74 -14.25
C ARG A 333 8.58 14.24 -14.05
N ARG A 334 9.24 14.77 -13.02
CA ARG A 334 9.29 16.23 -12.79
C ARG A 334 10.18 16.81 -13.87
N ASP A 335 9.63 17.67 -14.73
CA ASP A 335 10.33 18.16 -15.92
C ASP A 335 11.72 18.68 -15.56
N THR A 336 12.73 18.09 -16.19
CA THR A 336 13.88 18.86 -16.61
C THR A 336 13.38 19.85 -17.65
N ARG A 337 13.65 21.15 -17.46
CA ARG A 337 13.28 22.23 -18.39
C ARG A 337 13.56 21.81 -19.84
N ASP A 338 12.63 22.08 -20.75
CA ASP A 338 12.85 21.98 -22.20
C ASP A 338 14.18 22.68 -22.58
N GLY A 339 15.18 21.89 -22.97
CA GLY A 339 16.50 22.43 -23.34
C GLY A 339 17.64 21.43 -23.51
N ASP A 340 17.63 20.30 -22.80
CA ASP A 340 18.80 19.39 -22.74
C ASP A 340 18.59 18.01 -23.42
N VAL A 341 17.78 17.95 -24.48
CA VAL A 341 17.75 16.77 -25.36
C VAL A 341 18.71 17.00 -26.53
N PRO A 342 19.91 16.40 -26.58
CA PRO A 342 20.74 16.46 -27.78
C PRO A 342 20.01 15.77 -28.94
N PRO A 343 19.95 16.39 -30.13
CA PRO A 343 19.12 15.92 -31.22
C PRO A 343 19.85 14.84 -32.03
N THR A 344 19.92 13.60 -31.54
CA THR A 344 20.14 12.41 -32.41
C THR A 344 19.92 11.12 -31.62
N MET A 345 18.77 10.46 -31.82
CA MET A 345 18.65 9.00 -31.73
C MET A 345 17.52 8.59 -32.67
N LYS A 346 17.87 8.24 -33.91
CA LYS A 346 16.98 7.40 -34.73
C LYS A 346 16.92 6.03 -34.06
N GLU A 347 15.70 5.56 -33.89
CA GLU A 347 15.34 4.25 -33.38
C GLU A 347 16.26 3.13 -33.87
N LYS A 348 16.87 2.44 -32.92
CA LYS A 348 17.18 1.01 -32.99
C LYS A 348 17.06 0.45 -31.57
N THR A 349 15.83 0.31 -31.09
CA THR A 349 15.54 -0.66 -30.04
C THR A 349 15.81 -2.04 -30.63
N ARG A 350 16.75 -2.79 -30.06
CA ARG A 350 16.86 -4.23 -30.33
C ARG A 350 15.62 -4.88 -29.71
N ASP A 351 14.91 -5.66 -30.51
CA ASP A 351 13.87 -6.57 -30.01
C ASP A 351 14.52 -7.58 -29.06
N GLY A 352 14.18 -7.48 -27.78
CA GLY A 352 14.67 -8.33 -26.69
C GLY A 352 14.90 -7.51 -25.41
N ASP A 353 14.33 -7.95 -24.30
CA ASP A 353 14.67 -7.55 -22.91
C ASP A 353 13.77 -6.52 -22.18
N VAL A 354 12.54 -6.27 -22.66
CA VAL A 354 11.46 -5.72 -21.81
C VAL A 354 10.41 -6.83 -21.59
N PRO A 355 10.01 -7.15 -20.34
CA PRO A 355 8.94 -8.13 -20.11
C PRO A 355 7.70 -7.70 -20.89
N PRO A 356 7.01 -8.61 -21.60
CA PRO A 356 5.97 -8.25 -22.55
C PRO A 356 4.91 -7.39 -21.88
N THR A 357 4.67 -6.23 -22.46
CA THR A 357 3.78 -5.19 -21.94
C THR A 357 2.32 -5.47 -22.26
N ASN A 358 2.11 -6.39 -23.20
CA ASN A 358 0.83 -6.98 -23.51
C ASN A 358 0.85 -8.35 -22.85
N GLN A 359 0.02 -8.56 -21.85
CA GLN A 359 -0.05 -9.83 -21.14
C GLN A 359 -1.38 -10.50 -21.40
N ASP A 360 -1.32 -11.81 -21.59
CA ASP A 360 -2.50 -12.64 -21.55
C ASP A 360 -2.96 -12.76 -20.09
N LEU A 361 -4.23 -12.46 -19.84
CA LEU A 361 -4.81 -12.56 -18.50
C LEU A 361 -5.58 -13.88 -18.39
N PRO A 362 -5.28 -14.73 -17.40
CA PRO A 362 -5.91 -16.03 -17.29
C PRO A 362 -7.40 -15.90 -16.96
N GLU A 363 -8.18 -16.88 -17.44
CA GLU A 363 -9.61 -16.98 -17.17
C GLU A 363 -9.87 -17.00 -15.65
N HIS A 364 -10.85 -16.20 -15.19
CA HIS A 364 -11.34 -16.12 -13.81
C HIS A 364 -10.31 -15.73 -12.75
N MET A 365 -9.31 -14.91 -13.10
CA MET A 365 -8.36 -14.33 -12.15
C MET A 365 -8.28 -12.82 -12.33
N SER A 366 -8.52 -12.07 -11.27
CA SER A 366 -8.38 -10.61 -11.28
C SER A 366 -6.91 -10.22 -11.37
N THR A 367 -6.59 -9.35 -12.32
CA THR A 367 -5.25 -8.76 -12.46
C THR A 367 -5.33 -7.26 -12.20
N PRO A 368 -4.62 -6.75 -11.19
CA PRO A 368 -4.62 -5.33 -10.88
C PRO A 368 -3.56 -4.55 -11.67
N TYR A 369 -3.93 -3.34 -12.06
CA TYR A 369 -3.06 -2.35 -12.67
C TYR A 369 -3.09 -1.08 -11.82
N TRP A 370 -1.93 -0.59 -11.44
CA TRP A 370 -1.76 0.64 -10.68
C TRP A 370 -1.67 1.83 -11.63
N PHE A 371 -2.44 2.88 -11.38
CA PHE A 371 -2.35 4.15 -12.07
C PHE A 371 -1.87 5.21 -11.09
N THR A 372 -0.85 5.98 -11.46
CA THR A 372 -0.40 7.15 -10.70
C THR A 372 -0.69 8.40 -11.53
N ILE A 373 -1.48 9.31 -10.98
CA ILE A 373 -1.78 10.62 -11.56
C ILE A 373 -0.88 11.64 -10.87
N ARG A 374 -0.34 12.56 -11.65
CA ARG A 374 0.47 13.68 -11.14
C ARG A 374 -0.18 15.00 -11.52
N THR A 375 -0.31 15.90 -10.56
CA THR A 375 -0.50 17.33 -10.86
C THR A 375 0.85 18.04 -10.87
N ARG A 376 1.00 19.01 -11.76
CA ARG A 376 2.12 19.96 -11.79
C ARG A 376 1.88 21.15 -10.84
N PRO A 377 2.93 21.85 -10.37
CA PRO A 377 2.80 23.06 -9.54
C PRO A 377 1.84 24.13 -10.07
N ASP A 378 1.72 24.24 -11.38
CA ASP A 378 0.94 25.25 -12.10
C ASP A 378 -0.41 24.73 -12.62
N THR A 379 -0.73 23.44 -12.38
CA THR A 379 -2.04 22.85 -12.68
C THR A 379 -3.13 23.72 -12.09
N LYS A 380 -4.15 24.05 -12.87
CA LYS A 380 -5.24 24.90 -12.38
C LYS A 380 -6.16 24.08 -11.47
N ALA A 381 -6.66 24.70 -10.40
CA ALA A 381 -7.72 24.10 -9.61
C ALA A 381 -8.98 23.92 -10.49
N GLY A 382 -9.72 22.83 -10.29
CA GLY A 382 -10.83 22.48 -11.16
C GLY A 382 -11.25 21.03 -11.06
N LEU A 383 -12.24 20.64 -11.87
CA LEU A 383 -12.70 19.26 -11.99
C LEU A 383 -12.34 18.74 -13.37
N TYR A 384 -11.37 17.84 -13.41
CA TYR A 384 -10.86 17.25 -14.64
C TYR A 384 -11.51 15.90 -14.86
N THR A 385 -12.00 15.65 -16.06
CA THR A 385 -12.57 14.35 -16.43
C THR A 385 -11.85 13.77 -17.64
N GLY A 386 -11.77 12.45 -17.68
CA GLY A 386 -11.22 11.69 -18.80
C GLY A 386 -11.54 10.22 -18.66
N THR A 387 -10.83 9.39 -19.40
CA THR A 387 -11.15 7.98 -19.56
C THR A 387 -9.90 7.10 -19.51
N ILE A 388 -10.07 5.90 -18.98
CA ILE A 388 -9.12 4.79 -19.07
C ILE A 388 -9.81 3.67 -19.86
N THR A 389 -9.16 3.19 -20.93
CA THR A 389 -9.70 2.14 -21.80
C THR A 389 -8.83 0.89 -21.72
N VAL A 390 -9.44 -0.25 -21.42
CA VAL A 390 -8.81 -1.58 -21.46
C VAL A 390 -9.08 -2.22 -22.82
N LYS A 391 -8.03 -2.68 -23.49
CA LYS A 391 -8.07 -3.23 -24.86
C LYS A 391 -7.41 -4.62 -24.93
N PRO A 392 -8.18 -5.70 -24.75
CA PRO A 392 -7.74 -7.04 -25.15
C PRO A 392 -7.83 -7.23 -26.68
N LYS A 393 -7.04 -8.16 -27.24
CA LYS A 393 -7.08 -8.50 -28.68
C LYS A 393 -8.30 -9.33 -29.07
N ASN A 394 -8.81 -10.14 -28.15
CA ASN A 394 -9.84 -11.14 -28.38
C ASN A 394 -11.21 -10.80 -27.77
N ALA A 395 -11.41 -9.57 -27.27
CA ALA A 395 -12.70 -9.10 -26.76
C ALA A 395 -12.89 -7.59 -27.01
N PRO A 396 -14.13 -7.06 -26.99
CA PRO A 396 -14.38 -5.62 -27.16
C PRO A 396 -13.68 -4.78 -26.09
N PRO A 397 -13.20 -3.57 -26.42
CA PRO A 397 -12.58 -2.67 -25.44
C PRO A 397 -13.61 -2.16 -24.43
N ARG A 398 -13.13 -1.79 -23.23
CA ARG A 398 -13.97 -1.27 -22.15
C ARG A 398 -13.41 0.04 -21.63
N GLU A 399 -14.23 1.06 -21.68
CA GLU A 399 -13.91 2.41 -21.23
C GLU A 399 -14.43 2.64 -19.80
N LEU A 400 -13.63 3.33 -18.99
CA LEU A 400 -13.88 3.67 -17.60
C LEU A 400 -13.73 5.18 -17.41
N GLY A 401 -14.62 5.81 -16.63
CA GLY A 401 -14.59 7.24 -16.37
C GLY A 401 -13.74 7.62 -15.17
N LEU A 402 -12.80 8.56 -15.35
CA LEU A 402 -11.98 9.10 -14.27
C LEU A 402 -12.31 10.58 -14.04
N ALA A 403 -12.56 10.96 -12.80
CA ALA A 403 -12.69 12.36 -12.39
C ALA A 403 -11.68 12.71 -11.29
N VAL A 404 -10.95 13.81 -11.49
CA VAL A 404 -9.92 14.32 -10.58
C VAL A 404 -10.28 15.76 -10.20
N LYS A 405 -10.62 15.99 -8.93
CA LYS A 405 -10.72 17.33 -8.36
C LYS A 405 -9.32 17.81 -8.00
N VAL A 406 -8.86 18.90 -8.61
CA VAL A 406 -7.63 19.58 -8.21
C VAL A 406 -7.98 20.72 -7.26
N TRP A 407 -7.53 20.64 -6.01
CA TRP A 407 -7.74 21.69 -5.01
C TRP A 407 -6.91 22.95 -5.29
N ASP A 408 -7.42 24.10 -4.86
CA ASP A 408 -6.72 25.39 -4.98
C ASP A 408 -5.67 25.64 -3.88
N TYR A 409 -4.80 24.66 -3.65
CA TYR A 409 -3.56 24.83 -2.90
C TYR A 409 -2.44 23.98 -3.52
N LYS A 410 -1.20 24.20 -3.09
CA LYS A 410 -0.03 23.52 -3.65
C LYS A 410 0.76 22.80 -2.58
N ILE A 411 1.10 21.53 -2.81
CA ILE A 411 2.10 20.83 -2.02
C ILE A 411 3.47 21.49 -2.27
N PRO A 412 4.18 21.92 -1.22
CA PRO A 412 5.43 22.65 -1.38
C PRO A 412 6.48 21.90 -2.21
N GLU A 413 7.10 22.64 -3.13
CA GLU A 413 8.17 22.14 -4.01
C GLU A 413 9.47 21.91 -3.27
N VAL A 414 9.72 22.72 -2.22
CA VAL A 414 10.77 22.52 -1.23
C VAL A 414 10.12 21.83 -0.04
N TRP A 415 10.65 20.66 0.30
CA TRP A 415 10.04 19.79 1.30
C TRP A 415 10.17 20.42 2.69
N ASN A 416 9.11 20.30 3.48
CA ASN A 416 9.09 20.61 4.90
C ASN A 416 9.28 19.34 5.72
N PHE A 417 8.90 18.18 5.19
CA PHE A 417 9.23 16.88 5.73
C PHE A 417 10.63 16.45 5.31
N GLU A 418 11.43 15.96 6.24
CA GLU A 418 12.79 15.51 5.98
C GLU A 418 12.86 13.97 5.92
N THR A 419 13.45 13.44 4.85
CA THR A 419 13.70 12.01 4.70
C THR A 419 15.20 11.70 4.78
N MET A 420 15.52 10.64 5.51
CA MET A 420 16.87 10.13 5.76
C MET A 420 16.96 8.63 5.43
N GLY A 421 18.18 8.13 5.23
CA GLY A 421 18.42 6.73 4.94
C GLY A 421 19.62 6.44 4.03
N GLN A 422 19.71 5.19 3.58
CA GLN A 422 20.82 4.72 2.75
C GLN A 422 20.35 4.30 1.35
N THR A 423 20.81 5.02 0.33
CA THR A 423 20.85 4.58 -1.07
C THR A 423 22.21 3.96 -1.39
N ILE A 424 22.31 2.65 -1.48
CA ILE A 424 23.58 1.98 -1.80
C ILE A 424 23.85 2.08 -3.31
N TRP A 425 24.59 3.11 -3.74
CA TRP A 425 24.95 3.30 -5.16
C TRP A 425 25.74 2.11 -5.73
N GLY A 426 26.55 1.45 -4.89
CA GLY A 426 27.25 0.21 -5.25
C GLY A 426 26.30 -0.95 -5.62
N ASN A 427 25.15 -1.06 -4.95
CA ASN A 427 24.15 -2.08 -5.29
C ASN A 427 23.46 -1.77 -6.62
N ILE A 428 23.24 -0.48 -6.92
CA ILE A 428 22.74 -0.04 -8.23
C ILE A 428 23.76 -0.38 -9.32
N ALA A 429 25.03 0.00 -9.12
CA ALA A 429 26.09 -0.32 -10.06
C ALA A 429 26.21 -1.83 -10.30
N ARG A 430 26.11 -2.66 -9.26
CA ARG A 430 26.19 -4.11 -9.38
C ARG A 430 24.96 -4.74 -10.05
N ALA A 431 23.76 -4.25 -9.77
CA ALA A 431 22.54 -4.73 -10.41
C ALA A 431 22.54 -4.44 -11.92
N HIS A 432 23.07 -3.29 -12.32
CA HIS A 432 23.11 -2.84 -13.72
C HIS A 432 24.45 -3.08 -14.42
N GLY A 433 25.42 -3.70 -13.74
CA GLY A 433 26.81 -3.85 -14.20
C GLY A 433 27.66 -2.57 -14.11
N LYS A 434 27.09 -1.39 -14.39
CA LYS A 434 27.74 -0.08 -14.21
C LYS A 434 26.73 1.01 -13.88
N LEU A 435 27.11 1.96 -13.02
CA LEU A 435 26.35 3.19 -12.80
C LEU A 435 26.81 4.27 -13.80
N THR A 436 26.05 4.48 -14.88
CA THR A 436 26.28 5.61 -15.81
C THR A 436 25.69 6.90 -15.26
N PRO A 437 26.10 8.09 -15.73
CA PRO A 437 25.49 9.36 -15.34
C PRO A 437 23.98 9.41 -15.61
N GLU A 438 23.52 8.83 -16.72
CA GLU A 438 22.10 8.78 -17.10
C GLU A 438 21.32 7.89 -16.15
N LEU A 439 21.88 6.72 -15.80
CA LEU A 439 21.26 5.81 -14.83
C LEU A 439 21.23 6.44 -13.44
N ARG A 440 22.31 7.11 -13.03
CA ARG A 440 22.37 7.87 -11.77
C ARG A 440 21.28 8.94 -11.74
N ARG A 441 21.13 9.74 -12.80
CA ARG A 441 20.07 10.75 -12.90
C ARG A 441 18.68 10.13 -12.79
N LYS A 442 18.40 8.99 -13.43
CA LYS A 442 17.12 8.26 -13.29
C LYS A 442 16.81 7.89 -11.83
N TYR A 443 17.80 7.39 -11.08
CA TYR A 443 17.62 7.07 -9.67
C TYR A 443 17.47 8.30 -8.77
N LEU A 444 18.21 9.37 -9.06
CA LEU A 444 18.03 10.66 -8.37
C LEU A 444 16.61 11.18 -8.59
N ASP A 445 16.14 11.22 -9.84
CA ASP A 445 14.80 11.69 -10.19
C ASP A 445 13.71 10.88 -9.51
N PHE A 446 13.87 9.56 -9.54
CA PHE A 446 12.95 8.63 -8.91
C PHE A 446 12.84 8.88 -7.40
N LEU A 447 13.97 8.94 -6.68
CA LEU A 447 13.96 9.18 -5.23
C LEU A 447 13.38 10.56 -4.89
N LEU A 448 13.76 11.59 -5.65
CA LEU A 448 13.27 12.96 -5.45
C LEU A 448 11.77 13.10 -5.76
N ASP A 449 11.25 12.38 -6.77
CA ASP A 449 9.80 12.34 -7.05
C ASP A 449 9.01 11.57 -5.97
N HIS A 450 9.67 10.72 -5.18
CA HIS A 450 9.10 10.07 -4.00
C HIS A 450 9.38 10.82 -2.69
N ARG A 451 9.96 12.02 -2.75
CA ARG A 451 10.36 12.83 -1.58
C ARG A 451 11.38 12.15 -0.67
N PHE A 452 12.21 11.27 -1.23
CA PHE A 452 13.31 10.62 -0.54
C PHE A 452 14.65 11.24 -0.94
N SER A 453 15.47 11.57 0.07
CA SER A 453 16.81 12.10 -0.15
C SER A 453 17.73 11.00 -0.71
N PRO A 454 18.41 11.20 -1.85
CA PRO A 454 19.31 10.20 -2.43
C PRO A 454 20.70 10.20 -1.77
N VAL A 455 20.73 9.87 -0.47
CA VAL A 455 21.90 9.99 0.41
C VAL A 455 22.47 8.62 0.85
N GLU A 456 23.73 8.62 1.26
CA GLU A 456 24.46 7.47 1.81
C GLU A 456 24.79 7.70 3.30
N GLN A 457 23.78 7.56 4.15
CA GLN A 457 23.89 7.77 5.61
C GLN A 457 25.07 7.06 6.29
N TYR A 458 25.44 5.86 5.86
CA TYR A 458 26.45 5.03 6.53
C TYR A 458 27.86 5.18 5.97
N ALA A 459 28.03 5.83 4.81
CA ALA A 459 29.32 5.92 4.13
C ALA A 459 30.07 7.21 4.51
N ASP A 460 31.39 7.11 4.72
CA ASP A 460 32.26 8.27 4.96
C ASP A 460 32.54 9.03 3.65
N VAL A 461 31.48 9.62 3.09
CA VAL A 461 31.49 10.42 1.85
C VAL A 461 30.58 11.64 2.01
N LEU A 462 30.80 12.68 1.19
CA LEU A 462 29.82 13.75 1.00
C LEU A 462 28.68 13.21 0.15
N SER A 463 27.44 13.21 0.68
CA SER A 463 26.28 12.63 0.02
C SER A 463 25.06 13.57 0.05
N PRO A 464 24.45 13.91 -1.11
CA PRO A 464 24.88 13.53 -2.45
C PRO A 464 26.27 14.10 -2.79
N ASN A 465 26.91 13.57 -3.84
CA ASN A 465 28.18 14.11 -4.33
C ASN A 465 28.02 15.60 -4.65
N LEU A 466 29.11 16.37 -4.50
CA LEU A 466 29.08 17.84 -4.62
C LEU A 466 28.43 18.35 -5.93
N GLU A 467 28.59 17.61 -7.04
CA GLU A 467 27.99 17.90 -8.35
C GLU A 467 26.46 17.74 -8.39
N ASP A 468 25.90 16.83 -7.58
CA ASP A 468 24.47 16.54 -7.54
C ASP A 468 23.72 17.41 -6.53
N ILE A 469 24.41 18.00 -5.54
CA ILE A 469 23.78 18.80 -4.49
C ILE A 469 22.89 19.91 -5.06
N PRO A 470 23.34 20.78 -5.99
CA PRO A 470 22.49 21.85 -6.53
C PRO A 470 21.22 21.31 -7.17
N TYR A 471 21.32 20.22 -7.91
CA TYR A 471 20.18 19.57 -8.56
C TYR A 471 19.18 19.03 -7.55
N CYS A 472 19.65 18.27 -6.56
CA CYS A 472 18.80 17.68 -5.53
C CYS A 472 18.10 18.76 -4.69
N ILE A 473 18.80 19.84 -4.32
CA ILE A 473 18.22 20.98 -3.60
C ILE A 473 17.17 21.70 -4.44
N GLN A 474 17.43 21.93 -5.72
CA GLN A 474 16.45 22.52 -6.64
C GLN A 474 15.17 21.66 -6.74
N ARG A 475 15.32 20.34 -6.66
CA ARG A 475 14.22 19.37 -6.67
C ARG A 475 13.52 19.21 -5.30
N GLY A 476 13.94 19.96 -4.30
CA GLY A 476 13.25 20.09 -3.02
C GLY A 476 13.91 19.41 -1.83
N MET A 477 15.02 18.69 -2.05
CA MET A 477 15.74 17.95 -1.01
C MET A 477 16.14 18.85 0.17
N SER A 478 16.12 18.27 1.37
CA SER A 478 16.39 18.96 2.64
C SER A 478 17.57 18.40 3.43
N THR A 479 18.18 17.28 3.01
CA THR A 479 19.21 16.56 3.77
C THR A 479 20.52 16.39 2.98
N ILE A 480 21.66 16.69 3.62
CA ILE A 480 23.01 16.44 3.09
C ILE A 480 23.84 15.75 4.18
N TYR A 481 24.44 14.60 3.89
CA TYR A 481 25.40 13.95 4.78
C TYR A 481 26.82 14.40 4.42
N LEU A 482 27.56 14.91 5.41
CA LEU A 482 28.98 15.18 5.23
C LEU A 482 29.85 13.96 5.52
N SER A 483 29.35 13.01 6.33
CA SER A 483 29.98 11.73 6.61
C SER A 483 28.99 10.80 7.31
N GLY A 484 29.12 9.52 7.02
CA GLY A 484 28.50 8.41 7.73
C GLY A 484 29.47 7.65 8.63
N ASN A 485 28.95 7.02 9.69
CA ASN A 485 29.72 6.22 10.66
C ASN A 485 31.03 6.89 11.13
N PHE A 486 30.99 8.20 11.35
CA PHE A 486 32.18 9.01 11.55
C PHE A 486 33.02 8.51 12.74
N ARG A 487 34.34 8.47 12.56
CA ARG A 487 35.33 8.11 13.59
C ARG A 487 36.36 9.20 13.73
N VAL A 488 36.79 9.47 14.96
CA VAL A 488 37.77 10.53 15.23
C VAL A 488 39.18 10.04 14.90
N SER A 489 39.76 10.64 13.86
CA SER A 489 41.19 10.66 13.54
C SER A 489 41.54 12.03 12.95
N GLU A 490 42.82 12.43 12.95
CA GLU A 490 43.24 13.71 12.34
C GLU A 490 42.77 13.82 10.88
N ARG A 491 43.00 12.76 10.10
CA ARG A 491 42.56 12.65 8.70
C ARG A 491 41.04 12.79 8.57
N SER A 492 40.26 12.06 9.37
CA SER A 492 38.80 12.08 9.27
C SER A 492 38.23 13.46 9.61
N VAL A 493 38.80 14.15 10.60
CA VAL A 493 38.40 15.53 10.96
C VAL A 493 38.76 16.51 9.84
N GLU A 494 39.94 16.39 9.24
CA GLU A 494 40.36 17.22 8.11
C GLU A 494 39.44 17.03 6.90
N GLU A 495 39.11 15.79 6.55
CA GLU A 495 38.18 15.48 5.44
C GLU A 495 36.77 15.98 5.72
N LEU A 496 36.26 15.80 6.95
CA LEU A 496 34.97 16.36 7.35
C LEU A 496 34.97 17.88 7.21
N LYS A 497 36.05 18.56 7.64
CA LYS A 497 36.20 20.01 7.52
C LYS A 497 36.19 20.48 6.07
N LYS A 498 36.89 19.78 5.17
CA LYS A 498 36.87 20.08 3.73
C LYS A 498 35.44 20.01 3.15
N ARG A 499 34.69 18.98 3.51
CA ARG A 499 33.28 18.80 3.09
C ARG A 499 32.38 19.88 3.68
N TYR A 500 32.56 20.19 4.97
CA TYR A 500 31.88 21.30 5.66
C TYR A 500 32.10 22.63 4.94
N ASP A 501 33.35 22.98 4.62
CA ASP A 501 33.68 24.23 3.92
C ASP A 501 33.09 24.28 2.52
N ALA A 502 33.07 23.14 1.80
CA ALA A 502 32.45 23.06 0.48
C ALA A 502 30.94 23.32 0.54
N VAL A 503 30.23 22.71 1.49
CA VAL A 503 28.78 22.90 1.65
C VAL A 503 28.44 24.27 2.24
N GLN A 504 29.28 24.81 3.12
CA GLN A 504 29.12 26.17 3.65
C GLN A 504 29.27 27.22 2.55
N LYS A 505 30.22 27.05 1.60
CA LYS A 505 30.35 27.92 0.42
C LYS A 505 29.10 27.92 -0.48
N LEU A 506 28.32 26.84 -0.46
CA LEU A 506 27.02 26.78 -1.16
C LEU A 506 25.87 27.43 -0.37
N GLY A 507 26.11 27.85 0.88
CA GLY A 507 25.08 28.39 1.77
C GLY A 507 24.09 27.33 2.27
N LEU A 508 24.47 26.05 2.25
CA LEU A 508 23.59 24.91 2.53
C LEU A 508 23.87 24.20 3.86
N ILE A 509 24.67 24.81 4.74
CA ILE A 509 25.11 24.14 5.98
C ILE A 509 23.94 23.79 6.92
N ASP A 510 22.86 24.58 6.92
CA ASP A 510 21.67 24.30 7.74
C ASP A 510 20.91 23.01 7.33
N LYS A 511 21.25 22.44 6.16
CA LYS A 511 20.72 21.16 5.64
C LYS A 511 21.70 20.00 5.84
N ALA A 512 22.89 20.28 6.35
CA ALA A 512 23.97 19.30 6.46
C ALA A 512 24.02 18.65 7.84
N LEU A 513 24.40 17.38 7.86
CA LEU A 513 24.57 16.62 9.09
C LEU A 513 25.72 15.60 8.99
N VAL A 514 26.12 15.06 10.13
CA VAL A 514 27.04 13.93 10.25
C VAL A 514 26.45 12.86 11.14
N TYR A 515 26.57 11.61 10.69
CA TYR A 515 26.13 10.43 11.41
C TYR A 515 27.30 9.79 12.15
N ILE A 516 27.18 9.69 13.47
CA ILE A 516 28.30 9.32 14.35
C ILE A 516 28.13 7.98 15.05
N GLY A 517 26.96 7.32 14.95
CA GLY A 517 26.71 6.02 15.57
C GLY A 517 25.30 5.51 15.30
N ASP A 518 25.07 4.22 15.57
CA ASP A 518 23.83 3.49 15.30
C ASP A 518 23.46 2.65 16.53
N GLU A 519 22.25 2.81 17.05
CA GLU A 519 21.63 2.05 18.15
C GLU A 519 22.60 1.73 19.33
N THR A 520 23.51 2.66 19.63
CA THR A 520 24.64 2.42 20.52
C THR A 520 24.37 2.92 21.93
N LYS A 521 25.06 2.34 22.92
CA LYS A 521 25.09 2.81 24.32
C LYS A 521 26.47 3.34 24.76
N ASP A 522 27.40 3.48 23.82
CA ASP A 522 28.74 4.00 24.10
C ASP A 522 28.75 5.54 24.10
N TRP A 523 28.14 6.12 25.14
CA TRP A 523 27.97 7.56 25.26
C TRP A 523 29.29 8.33 25.35
N ALA A 524 30.34 7.71 25.92
CA ALA A 524 31.66 8.32 26.03
C ALA A 524 32.30 8.49 24.64
N GLU A 525 32.23 7.47 23.79
CA GLU A 525 32.72 7.58 22.41
C GLU A 525 31.86 8.54 21.57
N MET A 526 30.53 8.56 21.75
CA MET A 526 29.67 9.52 21.06
C MET A 526 29.98 10.96 21.45
N ARG A 527 30.24 11.22 22.74
CA ARG A 527 30.71 12.52 23.23
C ARG A 527 32.04 12.90 22.58
N ARG A 528 33.02 11.98 22.59
CA ARG A 528 34.33 12.21 21.95
C ARG A 528 34.21 12.58 20.47
N ARG A 529 33.33 11.90 19.73
CA ARG A 529 33.03 12.24 18.31
C ARG A 529 32.41 13.62 18.19
N SER A 530 31.37 13.90 18.99
CA SER A 530 30.69 15.20 18.98
C SER A 530 31.64 16.34 19.29
N ASP A 531 32.46 16.24 20.34
CA ASP A 531 33.41 17.28 20.73
C ASP A 531 34.43 17.58 19.60
N ALA A 532 34.94 16.55 18.93
CA ALA A 532 35.84 16.73 17.79
C ALA A 532 35.15 17.44 16.62
N ILE A 533 33.90 17.07 16.32
CA ILE A 533 33.09 17.71 15.26
C ILE A 533 32.79 19.16 15.63
N ARG A 534 32.37 19.46 16.86
CA ARG A 534 32.03 20.82 17.33
C ARG A 534 33.21 21.78 17.21
N LYS A 535 34.42 21.30 17.50
CA LYS A 535 35.65 22.09 17.38
C LYS A 535 35.98 22.42 15.92
N ALA A 536 35.80 21.47 15.01
CA ALA A 536 36.15 21.65 13.59
C ALA A 536 35.03 22.29 12.75
N CYS A 537 33.80 21.87 12.97
CA CYS A 537 32.60 22.15 12.16
C CYS A 537 31.44 22.61 13.08
N PRO A 538 31.50 23.83 13.63
CA PRO A 538 30.63 24.25 14.74
C PRO A 538 29.14 24.33 14.41
N GLU A 539 28.77 24.52 13.13
CA GLU A 539 27.39 24.63 12.65
C GLU A 539 26.81 23.31 12.12
N LEU A 540 27.56 22.21 12.19
CA LEU A 540 27.14 20.93 11.62
C LEU A 540 26.21 20.17 12.58
N MET A 541 25.04 19.75 12.12
CA MET A 541 24.14 18.91 12.93
C MET A 541 24.71 17.50 13.11
N ILE A 542 24.54 16.90 14.29
CA ILE A 542 25.09 15.60 14.67
C ILE A 542 23.97 14.63 15.01
N MET A 543 24.02 13.43 14.44
CA MET A 543 23.02 12.38 14.59
C MET A 543 23.62 11.06 15.09
N ILE A 544 22.86 10.38 15.94
CA ILE A 544 23.00 8.95 16.23
C ILE A 544 21.69 8.31 15.79
N GLY A 545 21.75 7.30 14.90
CA GLY A 545 20.56 6.55 14.50
C GLY A 545 20.03 5.70 15.65
N GLY A 546 18.72 5.59 15.77
CA GLY A 546 18.06 4.91 16.88
C GLY A 546 18.36 5.59 18.21
N SER A 547 18.01 6.86 18.36
CA SER A 547 18.21 7.58 19.63
C SER A 547 17.04 8.48 20.03
N PHE A 548 16.96 8.81 21.32
CA PHE A 548 15.93 9.72 21.86
C PHE A 548 16.50 10.63 22.95
N PRO A 549 15.88 11.80 23.20
CA PRO A 549 16.37 12.77 24.19
C PRO A 549 16.52 12.16 25.58
N ARG A 550 17.75 12.21 26.12
CA ARG A 550 18.10 11.74 27.46
C ARG A 550 19.33 12.49 28.00
N PRO A 551 19.58 12.45 29.32
CA PRO A 551 20.68 13.20 29.94
C PRO A 551 22.05 12.93 29.30
N GLU A 552 22.35 11.69 28.93
CA GLU A 552 23.64 11.28 28.36
C GLU A 552 23.89 11.85 26.95
N LEU A 553 22.83 12.30 26.27
CA LEU A 553 22.88 12.79 24.89
C LEU A 553 22.61 14.31 24.79
N GLU A 554 22.21 14.94 25.89
CA GLU A 554 21.94 16.38 25.94
C GLU A 554 23.21 17.19 25.65
N GLY A 555 23.11 18.10 24.68
CA GLY A 555 24.25 18.90 24.20
C GLY A 555 25.21 18.16 23.26
N ILE A 556 25.05 16.85 23.07
CA ILE A 556 25.95 16.02 22.25
C ILE A 556 25.37 15.83 20.85
N ILE A 557 24.08 15.50 20.75
CA ILE A 557 23.39 15.23 19.48
C ILE A 557 22.27 16.23 19.22
N ASP A 558 21.99 16.50 17.95
CA ASP A 558 21.00 17.49 17.51
C ASP A 558 19.82 16.87 16.77
N ILE A 559 19.91 15.60 16.38
CA ILE A 559 18.88 14.88 15.63
C ILE A 559 18.59 13.57 16.37
N PHE A 560 17.32 13.33 16.67
CA PHE A 560 16.81 12.11 17.29
C PHE A 560 15.84 11.40 16.35
N ASP A 561 15.87 10.08 16.36
CA ASP A 561 15.09 9.18 15.53
C ASP A 561 14.77 7.89 16.31
N PRO A 562 13.90 7.91 17.32
CA PRO A 562 13.54 6.67 18.00
C PRO A 562 12.77 5.74 17.05
N GLN A 563 12.77 4.45 17.36
CA GLN A 563 11.87 3.49 16.73
C GLN A 563 10.47 3.65 17.32
N ILE A 564 9.45 3.62 16.47
CA ILE A 564 8.04 3.57 16.90
C ILE A 564 7.67 2.16 17.39
N ASP A 565 8.10 1.78 18.59
CA ASP A 565 7.83 0.46 19.17
C ASP A 565 7.12 0.56 20.54
N VAL A 566 6.37 -0.49 20.89
CA VAL A 566 5.66 -0.67 22.18
C VAL A 566 6.29 -1.75 23.06
N GLY A 567 7.41 -2.36 22.61
CA GLY A 567 8.13 -3.39 23.33
C GLY A 567 8.95 -2.89 24.53
N LYS A 568 8.86 -3.59 25.67
CA LYS A 568 9.63 -3.28 26.89
C LYS A 568 11.15 -3.58 26.79
N GLY A 569 11.63 -4.19 25.71
CA GLY A 569 13.04 -4.59 25.56
C GLY A 569 13.98 -3.48 25.06
N ASN A 570 13.41 -2.50 24.37
CA ASN A 570 13.92 -1.33 23.67
C ASN A 570 14.53 -0.13 24.42
N GLN A 571 15.28 -0.25 25.53
CA GLN A 571 15.69 0.94 26.32
C GLN A 571 16.75 1.85 25.66
N VAL A 572 17.36 1.42 24.55
CA VAL A 572 18.39 2.18 23.84
C VAL A 572 17.78 3.07 22.77
N TYR A 573 16.86 2.57 21.95
CA TYR A 573 16.43 3.29 20.74
C TYR A 573 14.92 3.46 20.59
N SER A 574 14.11 3.03 21.56
CA SER A 574 12.65 3.19 21.51
C SER A 574 12.10 3.76 22.81
N VAL A 575 10.97 4.47 22.71
CA VAL A 575 10.23 5.04 23.84
C VAL A 575 8.75 4.85 23.57
N ASN A 576 7.98 4.50 24.59
CA ASN A 576 6.53 4.39 24.46
C ASN A 576 5.88 5.73 24.07
N ALA A 577 4.75 5.66 23.40
CA ALA A 577 4.00 6.82 22.89
C ALA A 577 3.72 7.90 23.94
N GLN A 578 3.41 7.53 25.19
CA GLN A 578 3.08 8.50 26.25
C GLN A 578 4.29 9.30 26.72
N ASP A 579 5.46 8.65 26.78
CA ASP A 579 6.68 9.26 27.32
C ASP A 579 7.40 10.11 26.26
N ILE A 580 7.22 9.79 24.97
CA ILE A 580 7.96 10.42 23.88
C ILE A 580 7.39 11.78 23.45
N GLN A 581 6.07 11.99 23.55
CA GLN A 581 5.44 13.25 23.15
C GLN A 581 6.05 14.51 23.83
N PRO A 582 6.24 14.56 25.16
CA PRO A 582 6.89 15.70 25.80
C PRO A 582 8.36 15.85 25.39
N LEU A 583 9.05 14.75 25.05
CA LEU A 583 10.45 14.79 24.60
C LEU A 583 10.58 15.42 23.22
N ILE A 584 9.64 15.15 22.30
CA ILE A 584 9.59 15.78 20.97
C ILE A 584 9.50 17.31 21.11
N ALA A 585 8.51 17.79 21.87
CA ALA A 585 8.30 19.22 22.09
C ALA A 585 9.50 19.90 22.76
N LYS A 586 10.11 19.24 23.76
CA LYS A 586 11.32 19.73 24.42
C LYS A 586 12.49 19.82 23.44
N ALA A 587 12.71 18.81 22.61
CA ALA A 587 13.82 18.77 21.67
C ALA A 587 13.69 19.86 20.59
N GLN A 588 12.54 19.91 19.92
CA GLN A 588 12.24 20.95 18.92
C GLN A 588 12.29 22.36 19.53
N GLY A 589 11.84 22.53 20.78
CA GLY A 589 11.94 23.80 21.52
C GLY A 589 13.38 24.27 21.77
N ARG A 590 14.37 23.37 21.74
CA ARG A 590 15.81 23.69 21.80
C ARG A 590 16.42 23.97 20.43
N GLY A 591 15.71 23.71 19.33
CA GLY A 591 16.26 23.77 17.97
C GLY A 591 16.88 22.45 17.49
N GLU A 592 16.62 21.35 18.20
CA GLU A 592 16.95 20.00 17.77
C GLU A 592 15.89 19.49 16.78
N LYS A 593 16.26 18.50 15.97
CA LYS A 593 15.35 17.83 15.05
C LYS A 593 14.88 16.50 15.64
N PHE A 594 13.66 16.11 15.28
CA PHE A 594 13.02 14.89 15.74
C PHE A 594 12.36 14.15 14.57
N PHE A 595 12.70 12.88 14.45
CA PHE A 595 12.37 11.96 13.36
C PHE A 595 11.78 10.67 13.96
N TRP A 596 11.29 9.76 13.12
CA TRP A 596 11.06 8.36 13.46
C TRP A 596 11.81 7.46 12.49
N TYR A 597 12.11 6.23 12.90
CA TYR A 597 12.46 5.18 11.95
C TYR A 597 11.61 3.93 12.14
N VAL A 598 11.53 3.16 11.05
CA VAL A 598 11.13 1.75 11.02
C VAL A 598 12.17 0.97 10.22
N ALA A 599 12.21 -0.34 10.42
CA ALA A 599 13.14 -1.27 9.78
C ALA A 599 12.54 -2.69 9.83
N ALA A 600 13.37 -3.70 10.14
CA ALA A 600 12.92 -5.07 10.40
C ALA A 600 11.84 -5.14 11.51
N GLY A 601 11.83 -4.16 12.43
CA GLY A 601 10.76 -3.85 13.38
C GLY A 601 10.35 -2.37 13.28
N PRO A 602 9.28 -1.92 13.96
CA PRO A 602 8.42 -2.71 14.84
C PRO A 602 7.58 -3.73 14.06
N MET A 603 6.95 -4.65 14.79
CA MET A 603 5.91 -5.51 14.24
C MET A 603 4.55 -4.82 14.41
N LEU A 604 3.57 -5.26 13.61
CA LEU A 604 2.17 -5.07 13.94
C LEU A 604 1.90 -5.42 15.42
N PRO A 605 1.11 -4.60 16.14
CA PRO A 605 0.20 -3.57 15.61
C PRO A 605 0.83 -2.19 15.33
N CYS A 606 2.13 -1.96 15.54
CA CYS A 606 2.73 -0.70 15.07
C CYS A 606 2.80 -0.71 13.53
N PRO A 607 2.50 0.41 12.85
CA PRO A 607 2.57 0.47 11.39
C PRO A 607 4.03 0.40 10.91
N ASN A 608 4.28 -0.37 9.87
CA ASN A 608 5.58 -0.46 9.20
C ASN A 608 5.37 -0.57 7.67
N VAL A 609 6.46 -0.57 6.90
CA VAL A 609 6.49 -0.50 5.44
C VAL A 609 7.02 -1.78 4.81
N GLN A 610 6.76 -2.92 5.46
CA GLN A 610 7.21 -4.22 4.97
C GLN A 610 6.26 -4.81 3.93
N MET A 611 6.78 -5.69 3.07
CA MET A 611 5.98 -6.34 2.01
C MET A 611 4.77 -7.08 2.56
N GLU A 612 4.86 -7.59 3.78
CA GLU A 612 3.87 -8.50 4.35
C GLU A 612 2.69 -7.74 4.99
N GLU A 613 2.88 -6.45 5.29
CA GLU A 613 1.92 -5.64 6.04
C GLU A 613 0.77 -5.09 5.17
N PRO A 614 -0.36 -4.68 5.80
CA PRO A 614 -1.43 -3.99 5.09
C PRO A 614 -0.87 -2.75 4.41
N LEU A 615 -1.23 -2.52 3.15
CA LEU A 615 -0.64 -1.44 2.37
C LEU A 615 -0.93 -0.05 2.97
N ILE A 616 -2.13 0.14 3.52
CA ILE A 616 -2.52 1.36 4.25
C ILE A 616 -1.57 1.73 5.40
N ALA A 617 -0.85 0.78 6.00
CA ALA A 617 0.17 1.04 7.02
C ALA A 617 1.27 2.00 6.50
N SER A 618 1.61 1.89 5.21
CA SER A 618 2.64 2.70 4.57
C SER A 618 2.24 4.17 4.38
N ARG A 619 0.93 4.48 4.32
CA ARG A 619 0.43 5.87 4.24
C ARG A 619 0.07 6.43 5.62
N VAL A 620 -0.63 5.65 6.46
CA VAL A 620 -1.09 6.09 7.80
C VAL A 620 0.06 6.40 8.76
N LEU A 621 1.24 5.80 8.56
CA LEU A 621 2.46 6.10 9.30
C LEU A 621 2.77 7.61 9.30
N PHE A 622 2.47 8.32 8.21
CA PHE A 622 2.75 9.76 8.09
C PHE A 622 1.66 10.63 8.72
N TRP A 623 0.43 10.15 8.82
CA TRP A 623 -0.62 10.76 9.64
C TRP A 623 -0.30 10.64 11.14
N LEU A 624 0.18 9.48 11.56
CA LEU A 624 0.72 9.27 12.91
C LEU A 624 1.90 10.22 13.16
N THR A 625 2.81 10.32 12.20
CA THR A 625 3.98 11.21 12.28
C THR A 625 3.57 12.68 12.48
N TRP A 626 2.57 13.17 11.74
CA TRP A 626 2.00 14.51 11.95
C TRP A 626 1.38 14.66 13.34
N LYS A 627 0.57 13.68 13.78
CA LYS A 627 -0.13 13.70 15.08
C LYS A 627 0.83 13.82 16.27
N PHE A 628 2.01 13.22 16.18
CA PHE A 628 3.07 13.33 17.19
C PHE A 628 3.91 14.61 17.08
N GLY A 629 3.73 15.41 16.03
CA GLY A 629 4.52 16.62 15.78
C GLY A 629 5.92 16.34 15.23
N VAL A 630 6.14 15.16 14.65
CA VAL A 630 7.44 14.76 14.09
C VAL A 630 7.59 15.23 12.65
N THR A 631 8.80 15.66 12.31
CA THR A 631 9.10 16.41 11.08
C THR A 631 10.01 15.67 10.11
N GLY A 632 10.34 14.41 10.40
CA GLY A 632 11.11 13.60 9.48
C GLY A 632 10.99 12.10 9.72
N PHE A 633 11.50 11.35 8.77
CA PHE A 633 11.48 9.89 8.75
C PHE A 633 12.79 9.34 8.21
N GLU A 634 13.41 8.44 8.97
CA GLU A 634 14.50 7.61 8.53
C GLU A 634 13.98 6.24 8.08
N TYR A 635 14.42 5.80 6.90
CA TYR A 635 14.39 4.38 6.55
C TYR A 635 15.80 3.92 6.29
N TYR A 636 16.29 3.02 7.14
CA TYR A 636 17.72 2.71 7.26
C TYR A 636 18.38 2.33 5.92
N CYS A 637 17.66 1.68 4.98
CA CYS A 637 18.16 1.43 3.64
C CYS A 637 17.04 1.26 2.61
N TYR A 638 17.27 1.67 1.36
CA TYR A 638 16.24 1.63 0.31
C TYR A 638 16.39 0.47 -0.67
N ASN A 639 17.59 -0.13 -0.80
CA ASN A 639 17.92 -1.03 -1.90
C ASN A 639 18.94 -2.16 -1.55
N ILE A 640 18.67 -2.96 -0.52
CA ILE A 640 19.46 -4.16 -0.16
C ILE A 640 19.15 -5.31 -1.13
N TRP A 641 19.71 -5.26 -2.34
CA TRP A 641 19.46 -6.24 -3.40
C TRP A 641 20.47 -7.39 -3.46
N THR A 642 21.11 -7.73 -2.33
CA THR A 642 22.19 -8.73 -2.28
C THR A 642 21.79 -10.11 -2.81
N HIS A 643 20.53 -10.50 -2.63
CA HIS A 643 19.96 -11.75 -3.15
C HIS A 643 19.52 -11.68 -4.62
N ASN A 644 19.55 -10.49 -5.22
CA ASN A 644 18.96 -10.18 -6.53
C ASN A 644 19.99 -9.65 -7.54
N PHE A 645 21.28 -9.71 -7.23
CA PHE A 645 22.32 -9.39 -8.18
C PHE A 645 22.34 -10.39 -9.36
N PRO A 646 22.89 -9.96 -10.51
CA PRO A 646 23.18 -10.86 -11.63
C PRO A 646 23.91 -12.12 -11.16
N ASP A 647 23.44 -13.27 -11.62
CA ASP A 647 24.15 -14.53 -11.43
C ASP A 647 25.42 -14.60 -12.29
N LYS A 648 26.13 -15.73 -12.24
CA LYS A 648 27.36 -15.95 -13.03
C LYS A 648 27.16 -15.81 -14.55
N ASP A 649 25.94 -15.99 -15.03
CA ASP A 649 25.57 -15.91 -16.44
C ASP A 649 24.99 -14.51 -16.78
N GLY A 650 25.04 -13.57 -15.83
CA GLY A 650 24.53 -12.20 -15.99
C GLY A 650 23.01 -12.06 -15.78
N ARG A 651 22.30 -13.14 -15.47
CA ARG A 651 20.83 -13.13 -15.36
C ARG A 651 20.38 -12.57 -14.03
N ARG A 652 19.37 -11.71 -14.06
CA ARG A 652 18.67 -11.16 -12.90
C ARG A 652 17.19 -10.99 -13.21
N TRP A 653 16.40 -10.52 -12.24
CA TRP A 653 15.02 -10.16 -12.52
C TRP A 653 14.95 -9.14 -13.68
N PRO A 654 14.08 -9.35 -14.69
CA PRO A 654 12.97 -10.33 -14.75
C PRO A 654 13.27 -11.74 -15.29
N ASP A 655 14.47 -12.02 -15.82
CA ASP A 655 14.85 -13.33 -16.40
C ASP A 655 14.77 -14.49 -15.39
N LYS A 656 14.86 -14.16 -14.11
CA LYS A 656 14.62 -15.06 -12.98
C LYS A 656 13.75 -14.36 -11.93
N PRO A 657 12.99 -15.11 -11.11
CA PRO A 657 12.19 -14.53 -10.04
C PRO A 657 13.02 -13.68 -9.09
N PHE A 658 12.49 -12.53 -8.69
CA PHE A 658 13.06 -11.71 -7.64
C PHE A 658 12.87 -12.41 -6.28
N HIS A 659 13.88 -12.35 -5.42
CA HIS A 659 13.84 -12.88 -4.07
C HIS A 659 13.48 -11.76 -3.08
N PRO A 660 12.36 -11.84 -2.35
CA PRO A 660 11.88 -10.75 -1.48
C PRO A 660 12.70 -10.56 -0.19
N ARG A 661 13.79 -11.32 0.00
CA ARG A 661 14.53 -11.36 1.28
C ARG A 661 15.44 -10.16 1.39
N GLY A 662 15.22 -9.40 2.46
CA GLY A 662 16.04 -8.27 2.88
C GLY A 662 16.85 -8.58 4.13
N TRP A 663 17.03 -7.58 4.99
CA TRP A 663 17.77 -7.72 6.23
C TRP A 663 17.10 -8.69 7.23
N GLY A 664 17.92 -9.44 7.98
CA GLY A 664 17.44 -10.35 9.03
C GLY A 664 16.49 -11.46 8.53
N ASP A 665 16.59 -11.85 7.26
CA ASP A 665 15.68 -12.78 6.57
C ASP A 665 14.20 -12.30 6.48
N THR A 666 13.93 -11.02 6.71
CA THR A 666 12.58 -10.43 6.57
C THR A 666 12.24 -10.13 5.11
N ASN A 667 10.96 -10.01 4.75
CA ASN A 667 10.55 -9.70 3.38
C ASN A 667 10.43 -8.18 3.15
N GLY A 668 11.12 -7.67 2.13
CA GLY A 668 11.06 -6.28 1.70
C GLY A 668 11.82 -5.29 2.57
N ASP A 669 12.34 -5.71 3.73
CA ASP A 669 13.06 -4.80 4.61
C ASP A 669 14.39 -4.34 3.98
N GLY A 670 14.64 -3.03 4.03
CA GLY A 670 15.76 -2.43 3.32
C GLY A 670 15.55 -2.35 1.80
N MET A 671 14.34 -2.61 1.29
CA MET A 671 14.00 -2.60 -0.14
C MET A 671 12.65 -1.90 -0.37
N LEU A 672 12.68 -0.62 -0.71
CA LEU A 672 11.46 0.14 -1.07
C LEU A 672 11.17 0.13 -2.57
N PHE A 673 12.19 -0.13 -3.40
CA PHE A 673 12.06 -0.15 -4.86
C PHE A 673 12.94 -1.22 -5.49
N TYR A 674 12.76 -1.43 -6.79
CA TYR A 674 13.31 -2.57 -7.53
C TYR A 674 14.27 -2.14 -8.65
N PRO A 675 15.30 -2.96 -8.98
CA PRO A 675 16.19 -2.72 -10.10
C PRO A 675 15.52 -3.22 -11.39
N GLY A 676 14.66 -2.40 -12.00
CA GLY A 676 14.15 -2.67 -13.35
C GLY A 676 15.29 -2.82 -14.38
N PRO A 677 15.02 -3.29 -15.60
CA PRO A 677 16.05 -3.45 -16.64
C PRO A 677 16.83 -2.15 -16.91
N ASP A 678 16.11 -1.02 -17.06
CA ASP A 678 16.69 0.27 -17.48
C ASP A 678 16.68 1.37 -16.40
N GLY A 679 16.39 1.02 -15.14
CA GLY A 679 16.26 1.98 -14.05
C GLY A 679 15.38 1.49 -12.90
N PRO A 680 15.01 2.37 -11.96
CA PRO A 680 14.16 2.02 -10.83
C PRO A 680 12.74 1.68 -11.26
N PHE A 681 12.17 0.61 -10.71
CA PHE A 681 10.73 0.37 -10.67
C PHE A 681 10.24 0.60 -9.24
N SER A 682 9.07 1.25 -9.11
CA SER A 682 8.48 1.56 -7.81
C SER A 682 7.89 0.31 -7.14
N SER A 683 7.44 0.47 -5.91
CA SER A 683 6.59 -0.49 -5.23
C SER A 683 5.30 0.16 -4.76
N VAL A 684 4.23 -0.62 -4.60
CA VAL A 684 2.97 -0.13 -4.02
C VAL A 684 3.19 0.56 -2.67
N ARG A 685 4.15 0.06 -1.87
CA ARG A 685 4.53 0.64 -0.57
C ARG A 685 5.18 1.99 -0.73
N PHE A 686 6.09 2.14 -1.68
CA PHE A 686 6.81 3.40 -1.89
C PHE A 686 5.92 4.50 -2.46
N GLU A 687 4.95 4.15 -3.31
CA GLU A 687 3.88 5.08 -3.71
C GLU A 687 3.08 5.52 -2.47
N ASN A 688 2.61 4.60 -1.61
CA ASN A 688 1.86 4.95 -0.40
C ASN A 688 2.67 5.77 0.62
N ILE A 689 3.98 5.53 0.70
CA ILE A 689 4.89 6.34 1.52
C ILE A 689 4.94 7.78 0.98
N ARG A 690 5.11 7.96 -0.33
CA ARG A 690 5.11 9.29 -0.96
C ARG A 690 3.78 9.99 -0.69
N ASP A 691 2.66 9.32 -0.94
CA ASP A 691 1.33 9.87 -0.75
C ASP A 691 1.11 10.27 0.73
N GLY A 692 1.61 9.47 1.68
CA GLY A 692 1.57 9.80 3.11
C GLY A 692 2.42 11.02 3.49
N ILE A 693 3.59 11.17 2.89
CA ILE A 693 4.42 12.38 3.05
C ILE A 693 3.67 13.60 2.47
N GLU A 694 2.96 13.45 1.36
CA GLU A 694 2.16 14.54 0.77
C GLU A 694 0.92 14.89 1.60
N ASP A 695 0.31 13.92 2.28
CA ASP A 695 -0.71 14.18 3.31
C ASP A 695 -0.11 14.99 4.48
N TRP A 696 1.10 14.65 4.94
CA TRP A 696 1.80 15.40 5.99
C TRP A 696 2.09 16.84 5.55
N GLU A 697 2.52 17.04 4.30
CA GLU A 697 2.73 18.37 3.72
C GLU A 697 1.42 19.16 3.60
N SER A 698 0.29 18.50 3.32
CA SER A 698 -1.03 19.13 3.34
C SER A 698 -1.40 19.61 4.74
N HIS A 699 -1.11 18.85 5.79
CA HIS A 699 -1.30 19.34 7.16
C HIS A 699 -0.39 20.54 7.47
N TYR A 700 0.84 20.55 6.95
CA TYR A 700 1.74 21.69 7.06
C TYR A 700 1.14 22.95 6.42
N VAL A 701 0.56 22.81 5.22
CA VAL A 701 -0.15 23.89 4.53
C VAL A 701 -1.38 24.35 5.33
N LEU A 702 -2.18 23.41 5.86
CA LEU A 702 -3.34 23.75 6.71
C LEU A 702 -2.91 24.57 7.93
N ARG A 703 -1.80 24.20 8.58
CA ARG A 703 -1.25 24.92 9.73
C ARG A 703 -0.91 26.36 9.35
N ASP A 704 -0.31 26.58 8.19
CA ASP A 704 0.05 27.93 7.73
C ASP A 704 -1.19 28.80 7.50
N TYR A 705 -2.24 28.23 6.89
CA TYR A 705 -3.50 28.95 6.71
C TYR A 705 -4.21 29.23 8.03
N VAL A 706 -4.18 28.30 8.99
CA VAL A 706 -4.72 28.51 10.34
C VAL A 706 -3.98 29.64 11.05
N GLU A 707 -2.64 29.64 11.03
CA GLU A 707 -1.83 30.69 11.65
C GLU A 707 -2.06 32.06 10.97
N ALA A 708 -2.15 32.11 9.64
CA ALA A 708 -2.47 33.35 8.91
C ALA A 708 -3.88 33.86 9.24
N CYS A 709 -4.87 32.96 9.34
CA CYS A 709 -6.24 33.28 9.74
C CYS A 709 -6.30 33.86 11.16
N LEU A 710 -5.55 33.29 12.12
CA LEU A 710 -5.48 33.78 13.50
C LEU A 710 -4.91 35.19 13.62
N ARG A 711 -4.11 35.66 12.65
CA ARG A 711 -3.60 37.04 12.60
C ARG A 711 -4.65 38.06 12.10
N ARG A 712 -5.84 37.62 11.70
CA ARG A 712 -6.95 38.48 11.21
C ARG A 712 -8.16 38.45 12.17
N PRO A 713 -8.05 38.96 13.40
CA PRO A 713 -9.04 38.74 14.44
C PRO A 713 -10.47 39.19 14.08
N SER A 714 -10.64 40.22 13.25
CA SER A 714 -11.92 40.84 12.90
C SER A 714 -12.72 40.14 11.79
N SER A 715 -12.16 39.12 11.13
CA SER A 715 -12.78 38.47 9.96
C SER A 715 -12.61 36.95 9.94
N ARG A 716 -12.51 36.32 11.12
CA ARG A 716 -12.26 34.87 11.23
C ARG A 716 -13.52 34.05 10.88
N PRO A 717 -13.43 33.07 9.98
CA PRO A 717 -14.51 32.12 9.72
C PRO A 717 -14.52 31.05 10.83
N GLU A 718 -15.04 31.38 12.01
CA GLU A 718 -14.93 30.55 13.23
C GLU A 718 -15.30 29.07 13.04
N PRO A 719 -16.40 28.68 12.35
CA PRO A 719 -16.71 27.27 12.12
C PRO A 719 -15.65 26.54 11.27
N LEU A 720 -15.13 27.21 10.23
CA LEU A 720 -14.10 26.66 9.35
C LEU A 720 -12.76 26.57 10.08
N LEU A 721 -12.41 27.58 10.88
CA LEU A 721 -11.21 27.60 11.70
C LEU A 721 -11.25 26.47 12.75
N ALA A 722 -12.39 26.24 13.40
CA ALA A 722 -12.58 25.14 14.34
C ALA A 722 -12.41 23.77 13.65
N LYS A 723 -12.99 23.59 12.45
CA LYS A 723 -12.80 22.38 11.64
C LYS A 723 -11.31 22.17 11.29
N ALA A 724 -10.63 23.21 10.82
CA ALA A 724 -9.22 23.18 10.49
C ALA A 724 -8.34 22.80 11.69
N GLN A 725 -8.60 23.40 12.86
CA GLN A 725 -7.89 23.08 14.10
C GLN A 725 -8.16 21.64 14.57
N ALA A 726 -9.35 21.09 14.32
CA ALA A 726 -9.65 19.68 14.61
C ALA A 726 -8.86 18.74 13.68
N LEU A 727 -8.81 19.04 12.37
CA LEU A 727 -8.04 18.24 11.40
C LEU A 727 -6.53 18.28 11.67
N LEU A 728 -5.98 19.41 12.13
CA LEU A 728 -4.57 19.49 12.54
C LEU A 728 -4.20 18.55 13.71
N LYS A 729 -5.18 18.08 14.49
CA LYS A 729 -4.96 17.10 15.57
C LYS A 729 -5.01 15.65 15.08
N VAL A 730 -5.36 15.43 13.81
CA VAL A 730 -5.65 14.14 13.18
C VAL A 730 -6.80 13.41 13.90
N PRO A 731 -7.92 13.10 13.21
CA PRO A 731 -9.02 12.36 13.82
C PRO A 731 -8.56 11.03 14.45
N ASP A 732 -9.08 10.70 15.63
CA ASP A 732 -8.77 9.43 16.31
C ASP A 732 -9.26 8.20 15.51
N GLU A 733 -10.23 8.38 14.61
CA GLU A 733 -10.64 7.36 13.65
C GLU A 733 -9.52 6.99 12.68
N VAL A 734 -8.62 7.93 12.32
CA VAL A 734 -7.44 7.66 11.49
C VAL A 734 -6.34 7.00 12.32
N THR A 735 -5.95 7.65 13.42
CA THR A 735 -4.94 7.10 14.33
C THR A 735 -5.00 7.79 15.69
N LYS A 736 -4.81 7.04 16.78
CA LYS A 736 -4.68 7.56 18.14
C LYS A 736 -3.23 7.81 18.50
N LEU A 737 -3.02 8.51 19.62
CA LEU A 737 -1.69 8.83 20.14
C LEU A 737 -1.09 7.67 20.97
N ASP A 738 -0.98 6.47 20.39
CA ASP A 738 -0.49 5.27 21.09
C ASP A 738 0.35 4.29 20.21
N PHE A 739 0.73 4.70 19.00
CA PHE A 739 1.42 3.93 17.95
C PHE A 739 0.68 2.72 17.36
N VAL A 740 -0.30 2.15 18.07
CA VAL A 740 -0.89 0.85 17.72
C VAL A 740 -2.34 0.95 17.28
N SER A 741 -3.04 2.04 17.62
CA SER A 741 -4.43 2.24 17.24
C SER A 741 -4.51 3.12 15.99
N TRP A 742 -4.57 2.50 14.82
CA TRP A 742 -4.76 3.18 13.52
C TRP A 742 -5.76 2.43 12.63
N THR A 743 -6.34 3.14 11.66
CA THR A 743 -7.39 2.60 10.78
C THR A 743 -6.86 1.58 9.79
N TRP A 744 -7.56 0.46 9.65
CA TRP A 744 -7.34 -0.52 8.58
C TRP A 744 -8.37 -0.36 7.46
N GLU A 745 -9.18 0.68 7.53
CA GLU A 745 -10.27 0.98 6.61
C GLU A 745 -9.83 2.10 5.65
N PRO A 746 -9.59 1.78 4.37
CA PRO A 746 -9.22 2.75 3.34
C PRO A 746 -10.12 3.99 3.31
N GLU A 747 -11.42 3.80 3.48
CA GLU A 747 -12.45 4.83 3.41
C GLU A 747 -12.28 5.88 4.50
N VAL A 748 -11.82 5.48 5.70
CA VAL A 748 -11.56 6.41 6.81
C VAL A 748 -10.39 7.33 6.45
N LEU A 749 -9.30 6.77 5.92
CA LEU A 749 -8.12 7.55 5.55
C LEU A 749 -8.40 8.46 4.34
N LEU A 750 -9.08 7.95 3.31
CA LEU A 750 -9.42 8.71 2.11
C LEU A 750 -10.44 9.83 2.40
N LYS A 751 -11.39 9.59 3.31
CA LYS A 751 -12.30 10.63 3.80
C LYS A 751 -11.51 11.73 4.53
N ALA A 752 -10.58 11.36 5.41
CA ALA A 752 -9.75 12.33 6.12
C ALA A 752 -8.87 13.16 5.17
N HIS A 753 -8.26 12.53 4.15
CA HIS A 753 -7.53 13.21 3.08
C HIS A 753 -8.42 14.23 2.34
N ARG A 754 -9.62 13.81 1.94
CA ARG A 754 -10.56 14.70 1.26
C ARG A 754 -11.00 15.86 2.15
N GLU A 755 -11.33 15.61 3.41
CA GLU A 755 -11.71 16.65 4.37
C GLU A 755 -10.57 17.64 4.64
N LEU A 756 -9.32 17.16 4.67
CA LEU A 756 -8.13 17.99 4.77
C LEU A 756 -8.02 18.93 3.57
N GLY A 757 -8.01 18.39 2.35
CA GLY A 757 -7.89 19.18 1.11
C GLY A 757 -9.04 20.18 0.91
N ASP A 758 -10.29 19.76 1.14
CA ASP A 758 -11.47 20.64 1.05
C ASP A 758 -11.42 21.78 2.09
N THR A 759 -10.89 21.52 3.28
CA THR A 759 -10.75 22.54 4.33
C THR A 759 -9.64 23.54 4.00
N ILE A 760 -8.52 23.07 3.43
CA ILE A 760 -7.43 23.95 2.96
C ILE A 760 -7.94 24.84 1.83
N GLU A 761 -8.61 24.28 0.82
CA GLU A 761 -9.21 25.05 -0.29
C GLU A 761 -10.19 26.11 0.21
N ALA A 762 -11.04 25.77 1.19
CA ALA A 762 -11.97 26.73 1.78
C ALA A 762 -11.24 27.89 2.49
N LEU A 763 -10.12 27.63 3.17
CA LEU A 763 -9.30 28.69 3.78
C LEU A 763 -8.54 29.50 2.73
N ALA A 764 -8.02 28.86 1.69
CA ALA A 764 -7.29 29.52 0.59
C ALA A 764 -8.16 30.55 -0.15
N LYS A 765 -9.48 30.33 -0.24
CA LYS A 765 -10.44 31.31 -0.78
C LYS A 765 -10.57 32.59 0.07
N LEU A 766 -10.25 32.52 1.35
CA LEU A 766 -10.42 33.63 2.31
C LEU A 766 -9.09 34.31 2.65
N ILE A 767 -7.99 33.55 2.60
CA ILE A 767 -6.66 33.98 2.99
C ILE A 767 -5.75 33.95 1.75
N PRO A 768 -5.22 35.10 1.30
CA PRO A 768 -4.27 35.14 0.20
C PRO A 768 -3.06 34.25 0.46
N GLU A 769 -2.60 33.52 -0.56
CA GLU A 769 -1.43 32.65 -0.47
C GLU A 769 -0.20 33.40 0.04
N GLU A 770 0.00 34.66 -0.37
CA GLU A 770 1.10 35.50 0.10
C GLU A 770 1.13 35.70 1.62
N GLU A 771 -0.04 35.81 2.27
CA GLU A 771 -0.11 35.96 3.73
C GLU A 771 0.24 34.65 4.42
N MET A 772 -0.29 33.53 3.92
CA MET A 772 0.07 32.19 4.38
C MET A 772 1.59 31.96 4.25
N LEU A 773 2.18 32.33 3.11
CA LEU A 773 3.62 32.20 2.87
C LEU A 773 4.47 33.10 3.79
N LYS A 774 4.01 34.32 4.11
CA LYS A 774 4.69 35.20 5.09
C LYS A 774 4.74 34.58 6.47
N VAL A 775 3.64 33.95 6.91
CA VAL A 775 3.60 33.24 8.19
C VAL A 775 4.56 32.06 8.20
N ARG A 776 4.53 31.22 7.15
CA ARG A 776 5.48 30.12 6.97
C ARG A 776 6.94 30.60 7.02
N ALA A 777 7.27 31.66 6.28
CA ALA A 777 8.62 32.19 6.22
C ALA A 777 9.11 32.67 7.59
N ALA A 778 8.27 33.38 8.33
CA ALA A 778 8.58 33.81 9.70
C ALA A 778 8.81 32.61 10.64
N ARG A 779 7.99 31.56 10.55
CA ARG A 779 8.18 30.33 11.35
C ARG A 779 9.49 29.62 11.03
N LYS A 780 9.78 29.40 9.74
CA LYS A 780 11.04 28.78 9.29
C LYS A 780 12.27 29.59 9.69
N GLN A 781 12.19 30.93 9.61
CA GLN A 781 13.27 31.79 10.06
C GLN A 781 13.52 31.63 11.56
N ALA A 782 12.46 31.63 12.38
CA ALA A 782 12.58 31.43 13.82
C ALA A 782 13.11 30.03 14.19
N GLU A 783 12.75 28.99 13.44
CA GLU A 783 13.31 27.64 13.58
C GLU A 783 14.82 27.62 13.28
N ALA A 784 15.24 28.21 12.16
CA ALA A 784 16.65 28.29 11.77
C ALA A 784 17.49 29.11 12.76
N GLU A 785 16.98 30.25 13.24
CA GLU A 785 17.64 31.08 14.24
C GLU A 785 17.83 30.33 15.56
N ARG A 786 16.82 29.56 16.00
CA ARG A 786 16.88 28.72 17.19
C ARG A 786 17.92 27.62 17.05
N GLN A 787 17.94 26.91 15.92
CA GLN A 787 18.93 25.87 15.62
C GLN A 787 20.35 26.46 15.64
N ARG A 788 20.57 27.59 14.97
CA ARG A 788 21.89 28.27 14.94
C ARG A 788 22.33 28.74 16.33
N ALA A 789 21.41 29.29 17.13
CA ALA A 789 21.70 29.70 18.50
C ALA A 789 22.11 28.51 19.37
N MET A 790 21.40 27.38 19.25
CA MET A 790 21.74 26.12 19.93
C MET A 790 23.14 25.64 19.55
N LEU A 791 23.42 25.52 18.24
CA LEU A 791 24.71 25.03 17.74
C LEU A 791 25.87 25.94 18.18
N LYS A 792 25.67 27.26 18.13
CA LYS A 792 26.66 28.24 18.62
C LYS A 792 26.97 28.05 20.11
N ALA A 793 25.94 27.87 20.94
CA ALA A 793 26.12 27.65 22.37
C ALA A 793 26.87 26.33 22.66
N ARG A 794 26.54 25.25 21.94
CA ARG A 794 27.24 23.95 22.05
C ARG A 794 28.69 24.04 21.60
N ALA A 795 28.95 24.73 20.49
CA ALA A 795 30.31 24.95 20.00
C ALA A 795 31.16 25.80 20.97
N GLN A 796 30.56 26.76 21.67
CA GLN A 796 31.23 27.52 22.73
C GLN A 796 31.55 26.64 23.95
N ALA A 797 30.65 25.76 24.36
CA ALA A 797 30.87 24.85 25.47
C ALA A 797 31.94 23.77 25.18
N ALA A 798 32.17 23.43 23.90
CA ALA A 798 33.17 22.45 23.48
C ALA A 798 34.59 23.03 23.32
N LYS A 799 34.75 24.36 23.30
CA LYS A 799 36.04 25.07 23.28
C LYS A 799 36.57 25.20 24.69
#